data_AF-A0A1L8F8B3-F1
#
_entry.id   AF-A0A1L8F8B3-F1
#
_cell.length_a   1.000
_cell.length_b   1.000
_cell.length_c   1.000
_cell.angle_alpha   90.00
_cell.angle_beta   90.00
_cell.angle_gamma   90.00
#
_symmetry.space_group_name_H-M   'P 1'
#
loop_
_entity.id
_entity.type
_entity.pdbx_description
1 polymer ?
#
loop_
_entity_poly.entity_id
_entity_poly.type
_entity_poly.pdbx_seq_one_letter_code
_entity_poly.pdbx_strand_id
1 'polypeptide(L)'
;MAEMEDMNLNLGDLDLTSDDLTLDTVSIHIQENLEDALVQEALKAGVDLRQYSKQVEMELQQIEHASIKDYIQESQNIASLHNQIIACDAILERMGHMLCSFQSDLSSISSEIHTLQEQSLAMNIKLKNRQTVRSELSQLVDELIIPSAMISVILDVPVTDQQFVEQLHELNNKINYVKEQSFKDTQACVDVQETLQKLKIKAVTKVREYILQKIYSFRKPMTNYQIPQNALLKYRFFYQFLLGNERSVAQEIQDEYVETMSKVYLSYFKSYTSRLMKLQYEEVAEKDDLMGIEDTAKKGFFSKPALRSKNTVFTVGNRAAIISPTELEGPIIVPHTAQRGDIRYPFESLFRSQHYALLDNSCREFLFLSEFFLVNGAAAQELFNSVMGRTLAMFLKHIDSYVSDCYDSIAIFLCIHIVLRFKGIAQRRDIPAVDKYWDALLDMLWPRFQFILELNIQSIRNTDPQRLGTVDTRPHYITRRYAEFSSAIVSINQTFPNEKTNTLLGQLQVEVENFVLRMAAEFSSRKEQLIFLINNYDMMLGVLMERSSSDSKEAESFQQLLTARTQEFIEEILAPSFGGMIAFVKESESLIEKGQQERLRSEEARVAQLVRGFSSTWKQAVENLSQDVMRSFTNFKNGTSIIQGALTQLIQYYHRFHKILSQPPLRNLPVCSELINLHHLMVELKKHKPNF
;
A
#
# COMPACT_ATOMS: atom_id res chain seq x y z
N MET A 1 30.36 -93.65 -56.31
CA MET A 1 29.91 -94.13 -54.97
C MET A 1 31.17 -94.49 -54.20
N ALA A 2 31.37 -94.19 -52.92
CA ALA A 2 30.59 -93.55 -51.85
C ALA A 2 31.61 -93.15 -50.72
N GLU A 3 31.29 -92.53 -49.57
CA GLU A 3 30.97 -93.15 -48.25
C GLU A 3 31.07 -92.06 -47.14
N MET A 4 30.23 -91.95 -46.11
CA MET A 4 29.95 -92.78 -44.91
C MET A 4 30.98 -92.67 -43.75
N GLU A 5 30.41 -92.39 -42.57
CA GLU A 5 30.76 -92.82 -41.21
C GLU A 5 32.03 -92.34 -40.48
N ASP A 6 31.75 -91.64 -39.37
CA ASP A 6 32.29 -91.96 -38.05
C ASP A 6 31.78 -93.36 -37.64
N MET A 7 32.67 -94.35 -37.69
CA MET A 7 32.72 -95.48 -36.76
C MET A 7 34.09 -96.13 -36.91
N ASN A 8 34.86 -96.18 -35.83
CA ASN A 8 35.66 -97.34 -35.39
C ASN A 8 36.73 -96.87 -34.38
N LEU A 9 37.07 -97.60 -33.33
CA LEU A 9 36.68 -98.92 -32.85
C LEU A 9 37.21 -98.99 -31.41
N ASN A 10 36.35 -99.32 -30.46
CA ASN A 10 36.80 -100.00 -29.25
C ASN A 10 36.38 -101.46 -29.38
N LEU A 11 37.31 -102.27 -29.89
CA LEU A 11 37.32 -103.73 -29.76
C LEU A 11 38.71 -104.09 -29.28
N GLY A 12 38.79 -104.48 -28.02
CA GLY A 12 40.01 -104.97 -27.39
C GLY A 12 40.52 -106.26 -28.03
N ASP A 13 41.83 -106.43 -27.84
CA ASP A 13 42.63 -107.64 -27.81
C ASP A 13 42.53 -108.62 -28.98
N LEU A 14 43.63 -108.73 -29.74
CA LEU A 14 44.21 -109.98 -30.27
C LEU A 14 45.57 -109.65 -30.90
N ASP A 15 46.67 -109.66 -30.14
CA ASP A 15 47.40 -110.83 -29.61
C ASP A 15 48.15 -111.61 -30.69
N LEU A 16 49.48 -111.43 -30.75
CA LEU A 16 50.42 -112.43 -31.26
C LEU A 16 51.75 -112.31 -30.50
N THR A 17 51.76 -112.93 -29.32
CA THR A 17 52.80 -113.84 -28.84
C THR A 17 54.02 -114.04 -29.77
N SER A 18 55.21 -113.71 -29.25
CA SER A 18 56.40 -114.58 -29.17
C SER A 18 56.85 -115.45 -30.37
N ASP A 19 58.15 -115.30 -30.71
CA ASP A 19 59.16 -116.36 -31.04
C ASP A 19 59.60 -116.67 -32.51
N ASP A 20 60.94 -116.58 -32.73
CA ASP A 20 61.97 -117.10 -33.70
C ASP A 20 61.66 -117.86 -35.04
N LEU A 21 62.61 -117.81 -36.02
CA LEU A 21 62.57 -118.52 -37.34
C LEU A 21 63.94 -119.15 -37.80
N THR A 22 63.93 -120.35 -38.45
CA THR A 22 65.10 -121.17 -38.98
C THR A 22 64.88 -121.84 -40.39
N LEU A 23 65.64 -122.90 -40.76
CA LEU A 23 66.42 -123.17 -42.01
C LEU A 23 66.11 -124.56 -42.67
N ASP A 24 65.77 -124.66 -43.98
CA ASP A 24 65.64 -125.97 -44.70
C ASP A 24 65.72 -125.95 -46.27
N THR A 25 66.14 -124.86 -46.92
CA THR A 25 66.01 -124.67 -48.40
C THR A 25 67.22 -125.04 -49.29
N VAL A 26 68.38 -125.43 -48.74
CA VAL A 26 69.67 -125.44 -49.50
C VAL A 26 69.86 -126.64 -50.44
N SER A 27 69.29 -127.81 -50.15
CA SER A 27 69.71 -129.08 -50.80
C SER A 27 69.29 -129.27 -52.26
N ILE A 28 68.26 -128.55 -52.76
CA ILE A 28 67.64 -128.83 -54.07
C ILE A 28 68.55 -128.38 -55.24
N HIS A 29 69.36 -127.33 -55.10
CA HIS A 29 70.18 -126.76 -56.19
C HIS A 29 71.35 -127.64 -56.65
N ILE A 30 71.85 -128.56 -55.83
CA ILE A 30 73.04 -129.37 -56.18
C ILE A 30 72.75 -130.28 -57.38
N GLN A 31 71.50 -130.74 -57.54
CA GLN A 31 71.14 -131.73 -58.57
C GLN A 31 71.14 -131.14 -59.99
N GLU A 32 70.76 -129.86 -60.17
CA GLU A 32 70.61 -129.25 -61.50
C GLU A 32 71.95 -129.01 -62.20
N ASN A 33 73.02 -128.70 -61.46
CA ASN A 33 74.34 -128.42 -62.04
C ASN A 33 75.00 -129.64 -62.73
N LEU A 34 74.51 -130.86 -62.51
CA LEU A 34 75.08 -132.09 -63.08
C LEU A 34 74.58 -132.40 -64.51
N GLU A 35 73.58 -131.70 -65.04
CA GLU A 35 73.03 -131.95 -66.38
C GLU A 35 73.62 -131.05 -67.49
N ASP A 36 74.38 -130.00 -67.16
CA ASP A 36 74.87 -129.02 -68.16
C ASP A 36 75.94 -129.60 -69.10
N ALA A 37 75.62 -129.55 -70.41
CA ALA A 37 76.41 -130.12 -71.50
C ALA A 37 77.84 -129.58 -71.57
N LEU A 38 78.06 -128.32 -71.17
CA LEU A 38 79.39 -127.69 -71.15
C LEU A 38 80.29 -128.31 -70.06
N VAL A 39 79.71 -128.65 -68.91
CA VAL A 39 80.45 -129.24 -67.79
C VAL A 39 80.89 -130.68 -68.13
N GLN A 40 80.07 -131.40 -68.91
CA GLN A 40 80.42 -132.75 -69.36
C GLN A 40 81.59 -132.80 -70.36
N GLU A 41 81.72 -131.82 -71.27
CA GLU A 41 82.80 -131.80 -72.26
C GLU A 41 84.16 -131.52 -71.61
N ALA A 42 84.19 -130.62 -70.63
CA ALA A 42 85.38 -130.28 -69.86
C ALA A 42 85.95 -131.46 -69.05
N LEU A 43 85.08 -132.26 -68.41
CA LEU A 43 85.50 -133.45 -67.66
C LEU A 43 86.07 -134.56 -68.56
N LYS A 44 85.57 -134.72 -69.80
CA LYS A 44 86.00 -135.76 -70.74
C LYS A 44 87.37 -135.50 -71.38
N ALA A 45 87.77 -134.25 -71.57
CA ALA A 45 89.06 -133.90 -72.17
C ALA A 45 90.23 -133.81 -71.18
N GLY A 46 89.98 -133.98 -69.87
CA GLY A 46 91.02 -133.98 -68.83
C GLY A 46 91.69 -132.62 -68.62
N VAL A 47 91.01 -131.53 -69.01
CA VAL A 47 91.48 -130.15 -68.88
C VAL A 47 90.75 -129.47 -67.72
N ASP A 48 91.49 -128.72 -66.92
CA ASP A 48 91.08 -128.13 -65.64
C ASP A 48 90.08 -126.94 -65.79
N LEU A 49 88.87 -127.09 -65.25
CA LEU A 49 87.70 -126.17 -65.30
C LEU A 49 87.95 -124.74 -64.76
N ARG A 50 89.04 -124.50 -64.01
CA ARG A 50 89.32 -123.17 -63.42
C ARG A 50 89.81 -122.12 -64.42
N GLN A 51 90.41 -122.52 -65.55
CA GLN A 51 90.87 -121.57 -66.56
C GLN A 51 89.73 -121.01 -67.42
N TYR A 52 88.67 -121.79 -67.65
CA TYR A 52 87.53 -121.41 -68.49
C TYR A 52 86.67 -120.29 -67.88
N SER A 53 86.41 -120.36 -66.56
CA SER A 53 85.66 -119.33 -65.82
C SER A 53 86.28 -117.93 -65.92
N LYS A 54 87.61 -117.83 -65.89
CA LYS A 54 88.30 -116.53 -65.98
C LYS A 54 88.13 -115.82 -67.31
N GLN A 55 87.86 -116.56 -68.39
CA GLN A 55 87.71 -115.96 -69.71
C GLN A 55 86.32 -115.31 -69.89
N VAL A 56 85.27 -115.95 -69.36
CA VAL A 56 83.88 -115.44 -69.42
C VAL A 56 83.70 -114.17 -68.57
N GLU A 57 84.35 -114.09 -67.41
CA GLU A 57 84.25 -112.92 -66.52
C GLU A 57 84.82 -111.64 -67.16
N MET A 58 85.80 -111.79 -68.06
CA MET A 58 86.44 -110.65 -68.74
C MET A 58 85.58 -110.08 -69.87
N GLU A 59 84.78 -110.90 -70.55
CA GLU A 59 83.86 -110.42 -71.59
C GLU A 59 82.68 -109.63 -71.00
N LEU A 60 82.17 -110.05 -69.83
CA LEU A 60 81.03 -109.41 -69.19
C LEU A 60 81.30 -107.95 -68.78
N GLN A 61 82.51 -107.67 -68.26
CA GLN A 61 82.90 -106.32 -67.83
C GLN A 61 82.99 -105.30 -68.98
N GLN A 62 83.25 -105.74 -70.21
CA GLN A 62 83.34 -104.82 -71.34
C GLN A 62 81.99 -104.28 -71.79
N ILE A 63 80.93 -105.09 -71.71
CA ILE A 63 79.58 -104.70 -72.18
C ILE A 63 78.95 -103.69 -71.22
N GLU A 64 79.10 -103.88 -69.91
CA GLU A 64 78.49 -103.02 -68.90
C GLU A 64 78.99 -101.57 -68.98
N HIS A 65 80.27 -101.39 -69.31
CA HIS A 65 80.88 -100.07 -69.48
C HIS A 65 80.36 -99.29 -70.69
N ALA A 66 79.85 -99.95 -71.73
CA ALA A 66 79.33 -99.28 -72.92
C ALA A 66 77.96 -98.61 -72.64
N SER A 67 77.03 -99.31 -71.99
CA SER A 67 75.65 -98.84 -71.77
C SER A 67 75.54 -97.63 -70.83
N ILE A 68 76.42 -97.53 -69.82
CA ILE A 68 76.46 -96.38 -68.91
C ILE A 68 76.81 -95.09 -69.68
N LYS A 69 77.60 -95.21 -70.74
CA LYS A 69 78.09 -94.07 -71.51
C LYS A 69 76.97 -93.36 -72.28
N ASP A 70 76.03 -94.12 -72.84
CA ASP A 70 74.91 -93.56 -73.61
C ASP A 70 73.91 -92.82 -72.70
N TYR A 71 73.59 -93.36 -71.52
CA TYR A 71 72.67 -92.71 -70.56
C TYR A 71 73.21 -91.39 -70.00
N ILE A 72 74.52 -91.31 -69.80
CA ILE A 72 75.17 -90.07 -69.35
C ILE A 72 75.00 -88.97 -70.41
N GLN A 73 75.01 -89.34 -71.69
CA GLN A 73 74.99 -88.38 -72.79
C GLN A 73 73.65 -87.62 -72.89
N GLU A 74 72.53 -88.28 -72.62
CA GLU A 74 71.19 -87.69 -72.87
C GLU A 74 70.53 -87.01 -71.65
N SER A 75 71.15 -87.07 -70.47
CA SER A 75 70.58 -86.53 -69.22
C SER A 75 70.36 -85.00 -69.22
N GLN A 76 71.16 -84.24 -69.97
CA GLN A 76 71.11 -82.78 -69.98
C GLN A 76 69.83 -82.21 -70.61
N ASN A 77 69.32 -82.85 -71.67
CA ASN A 77 68.16 -82.35 -72.40
C ASN A 77 66.87 -82.46 -71.56
N ILE A 78 66.69 -83.57 -70.85
CA ILE A 78 65.51 -83.82 -70.00
C ILE A 78 65.48 -82.84 -68.83
N ALA A 79 66.63 -82.55 -68.22
CA ALA A 79 66.74 -81.58 -67.14
C ALA A 79 66.31 -80.16 -67.57
N SER A 80 66.64 -79.76 -68.80
CA SER A 80 66.31 -78.42 -69.31
C SER A 80 64.80 -78.18 -69.44
N LEU A 81 64.03 -79.15 -69.93
CA LEU A 81 62.59 -78.97 -70.14
C LEU A 81 61.83 -78.89 -68.81
N HIS A 82 62.22 -79.73 -67.84
CA HIS A 82 61.63 -79.71 -66.50
C HIS A 82 61.80 -78.34 -65.83
N ASN A 83 62.97 -77.72 -65.98
CA ASN A 83 63.24 -76.39 -65.44
C ASN A 83 62.34 -75.29 -66.03
N GLN A 84 61.93 -75.39 -67.30
CA GLN A 84 61.08 -74.37 -67.93
C GLN A 84 59.62 -74.44 -67.46
N ILE A 85 59.08 -75.64 -67.27
CA ILE A 85 57.71 -75.81 -66.77
C ILE A 85 57.60 -75.29 -65.34
N ILE A 86 58.59 -75.63 -64.50
CA ILE A 86 58.68 -75.10 -63.13
C ILE A 86 58.69 -73.56 -63.13
N ALA A 87 59.35 -72.93 -64.09
CA ALA A 87 59.41 -71.47 -64.16
C ALA A 87 58.05 -70.82 -64.51
N CYS A 88 57.24 -71.42 -65.37
CA CYS A 88 55.92 -70.89 -65.72
C CYS A 88 54.91 -71.00 -64.57
N ASP A 89 54.89 -72.15 -63.87
CA ASP A 89 54.03 -72.34 -62.70
C ASP A 89 54.38 -71.33 -61.60
N ALA A 90 55.68 -71.08 -61.38
CA ALA A 90 56.14 -70.07 -60.42
C ALA A 90 55.63 -68.65 -60.74
N ILE A 91 55.46 -68.28 -62.01
CA ILE A 91 54.96 -66.95 -62.40
C ILE A 91 53.45 -66.82 -62.13
N LEU A 92 52.67 -67.84 -62.48
CA LEU A 92 51.21 -67.84 -62.27
C LEU A 92 50.86 -67.84 -60.78
N GLU A 93 51.58 -68.64 -59.99
CA GLU A 93 51.47 -68.65 -58.53
C GLU A 93 51.75 -67.24 -57.96
N ARG A 94 52.74 -66.53 -58.51
CA ARG A 94 53.06 -65.16 -58.08
C ARG A 94 51.96 -64.14 -58.36
N MET A 95 51.27 -64.23 -59.50
CA MET A 95 50.15 -63.33 -59.82
C MET A 95 48.91 -63.63 -58.99
N GLY A 96 48.61 -64.91 -58.75
CA GLY A 96 47.53 -65.31 -57.84
C GLY A 96 47.74 -64.78 -56.43
N HIS A 97 48.97 -64.91 -55.90
CA HIS A 97 49.33 -64.35 -54.61
C HIS A 97 49.15 -62.81 -54.54
N MET A 98 49.51 -62.08 -55.59
CA MET A 98 49.37 -60.62 -55.61
C MET A 98 47.91 -60.16 -55.51
N LEU A 99 47.00 -60.80 -56.25
CA LEU A 99 45.57 -60.44 -56.23
C LEU A 99 44.90 -60.80 -54.91
N CYS A 100 45.21 -61.98 -54.35
CA CYS A 100 44.75 -62.35 -53.01
C CYS A 100 45.27 -61.38 -51.95
N SER A 101 46.50 -60.89 -52.08
CA SER A 101 47.05 -59.84 -51.20
C SER A 101 46.24 -58.55 -51.30
N PHE A 102 46.01 -58.03 -52.51
CA PHE A 102 45.23 -56.78 -52.69
C PHE A 102 43.80 -56.87 -52.14
N GLN A 103 43.13 -58.01 -52.32
CA GLN A 103 41.81 -58.24 -51.76
C GLN A 103 41.86 -58.25 -50.23
N SER A 104 42.85 -58.94 -49.65
CA SER A 104 43.06 -58.97 -48.20
C SER A 104 43.32 -57.57 -47.64
N ASP A 105 44.14 -56.78 -48.32
CA ASP A 105 44.49 -55.42 -47.91
C ASP A 105 43.26 -54.49 -47.92
N LEU A 106 42.39 -54.56 -48.93
CA LEU A 106 41.16 -53.77 -48.99
C LEU A 106 40.15 -54.15 -47.91
N SER A 107 39.97 -55.45 -47.66
CA SER A 107 39.10 -55.93 -46.57
C SER A 107 39.66 -55.52 -45.21
N SER A 108 40.98 -55.57 -45.03
CA SER A 108 41.66 -55.10 -43.83
C SER A 108 41.44 -53.59 -43.61
N ILE A 109 41.67 -52.75 -44.62
CA ILE A 109 41.47 -51.29 -44.52
C ILE A 109 40.01 -50.93 -44.24
N SER A 110 39.05 -51.58 -44.89
CA SER A 110 37.63 -51.29 -44.63
C SER A 110 37.21 -51.69 -43.21
N SER A 111 37.74 -52.79 -42.69
CA SER A 111 37.54 -53.21 -41.30
C SER A 111 38.20 -52.21 -40.34
N GLU A 112 39.41 -51.74 -40.64
CA GLU A 112 40.09 -50.70 -39.87
C GLU A 112 39.31 -49.38 -39.84
N ILE A 113 38.75 -48.93 -40.96
CA ILE A 113 37.92 -47.71 -41.00
C ILE A 113 36.66 -47.88 -40.16
N HIS A 114 35.98 -49.03 -40.27
CA HIS A 114 34.78 -49.29 -39.48
C HIS A 114 35.08 -49.33 -37.98
N THR A 115 36.15 -50.03 -37.59
CA THR A 115 36.59 -50.10 -36.20
C THR A 115 37.02 -48.73 -35.68
N LEU A 116 37.72 -47.91 -36.46
CA LEU A 116 38.06 -46.53 -36.09
C LEU A 116 36.81 -45.65 -35.93
N GLN A 117 35.80 -45.81 -36.79
CA GLN A 117 34.56 -45.05 -36.72
C GLN A 117 33.75 -45.42 -35.46
N GLU A 118 33.61 -46.72 -35.16
CA GLU A 118 33.00 -47.20 -33.92
C GLU A 118 33.75 -46.69 -32.68
N GLN A 119 35.09 -46.75 -32.70
CA GLN A 119 35.92 -46.23 -31.62
C GLN A 119 35.75 -44.72 -31.43
N SER A 120 35.66 -43.95 -32.51
CA SER A 120 35.44 -42.49 -32.46
C SER A 120 34.09 -42.14 -31.83
N LEU A 121 33.01 -42.82 -32.24
CA LEU A 121 31.67 -42.65 -31.65
C LEU A 121 31.64 -43.05 -30.17
N ALA A 122 32.23 -44.20 -29.84
CA ALA A 122 32.33 -44.65 -28.45
C ALA A 122 33.15 -43.67 -27.59
N MET A 123 34.23 -43.11 -28.13
CA MET A 123 35.06 -42.11 -27.45
C MET A 123 34.29 -40.79 -27.26
N ASN A 124 33.49 -40.37 -28.23
CA ASN A 124 32.65 -39.17 -28.12
C ASN A 124 31.59 -39.32 -27.02
N ILE A 125 30.91 -40.46 -26.96
CA ILE A 125 29.95 -40.77 -25.89
C ILE A 125 30.64 -40.74 -24.51
N LYS A 126 31.82 -41.38 -24.40
CA LYS A 126 32.62 -41.34 -23.16
C LYS A 126 33.02 -39.92 -22.77
N LEU A 127 33.41 -39.09 -23.74
CA LEU A 127 33.77 -37.68 -23.49
C LEU A 127 32.57 -36.89 -22.97
N LYS A 128 31.41 -37.01 -23.61
CA LYS A 128 30.18 -36.32 -23.22
C LYS A 128 29.74 -36.71 -21.81
N ASN A 129 29.73 -38.00 -21.50
CA ASN A 129 29.39 -38.49 -20.16
C ASN A 129 30.37 -37.96 -19.11
N ARG A 130 31.68 -37.94 -19.40
CA ARG A 130 32.69 -37.37 -18.50
C ARG A 130 32.51 -35.87 -18.29
N GLN A 131 32.13 -35.11 -19.32
CA GLN A 131 31.88 -33.67 -19.20
C GLN A 131 30.67 -33.38 -18.30
N THR A 132 29.57 -34.11 -18.48
CA THR A 132 28.38 -33.97 -17.63
C THR A 132 28.70 -34.29 -16.17
N VAL A 133 29.37 -35.42 -15.91
CA VAL A 133 29.76 -35.81 -14.54
C VAL A 133 30.76 -34.80 -13.95
N ARG A 134 31.71 -34.28 -14.75
CA ARG A 134 32.65 -33.26 -14.29
C ARG A 134 31.93 -31.99 -13.85
N SER A 135 30.88 -31.57 -14.57
CA SER A 135 30.10 -30.38 -14.21
C SER A 135 29.43 -30.54 -12.85
N GLU A 136 28.74 -31.65 -12.63
CA GLU A 136 28.05 -31.95 -11.36
C GLU A 136 29.05 -32.07 -10.19
N LEU A 137 30.18 -32.76 -10.41
CA LEU A 137 31.23 -32.90 -9.39
C LEU A 137 31.92 -31.57 -9.09
N SER A 138 32.17 -30.73 -10.10
CA SER A 138 32.75 -29.39 -9.87
C SER A 138 31.82 -28.55 -9.02
N GLN A 139 30.52 -28.54 -9.33
CA GLN A 139 29.54 -27.80 -8.54
C GLN A 139 29.48 -28.30 -7.08
N LEU A 140 29.47 -29.61 -6.86
CA LEU A 140 29.50 -30.18 -5.51
C LEU A 140 30.75 -29.75 -4.73
N VAL A 141 31.90 -29.78 -5.39
CA VAL A 141 33.19 -29.41 -4.78
C VAL A 141 33.24 -27.91 -4.48
N ASP A 142 32.83 -27.06 -5.42
CA ASP A 142 32.83 -25.61 -5.26
C ASP A 142 31.90 -25.16 -4.12
N GLU A 143 30.75 -25.84 -3.93
CA GLU A 143 29.82 -25.54 -2.84
C GLU A 143 30.35 -26.03 -1.47
N LEU A 144 31.02 -27.19 -1.41
CA LEU A 144 31.55 -27.76 -0.17
C LEU A 144 32.89 -27.14 0.28
N ILE A 145 33.73 -26.66 -0.64
CA ILE A 145 35.01 -26.05 -0.29
C ILE A 145 34.78 -24.75 0.48
N ILE A 146 35.50 -24.57 1.59
CA ILE A 146 35.59 -23.29 2.28
C ILE A 146 36.94 -22.65 1.94
N PRO A 147 36.98 -21.56 1.15
CA PRO A 147 38.21 -20.86 0.84
C PRO A 147 38.88 -20.29 2.10
N SER A 148 40.20 -20.35 2.20
CA SER A 148 40.96 -19.73 3.30
C SER A 148 40.77 -18.21 3.37
N ALA A 149 40.55 -17.57 2.21
CA ALA A 149 40.18 -16.16 2.12
C ALA A 149 38.88 -15.86 2.89
N MET A 150 37.83 -16.66 2.71
CA MET A 150 36.56 -16.52 3.45
C MET A 150 36.78 -16.59 4.96
N ILE A 151 37.59 -17.55 5.41
CA ILE A 151 37.92 -17.72 6.83
C ILE A 151 38.58 -16.46 7.38
N SER A 152 39.61 -15.94 6.70
CA SER A 152 40.33 -14.73 7.11
C SER A 152 39.42 -13.48 7.13
N VAL A 153 38.57 -13.31 6.12
CA VAL A 153 37.66 -12.16 6.03
C VAL A 153 36.63 -12.20 7.16
N ILE A 154 36.00 -13.35 7.41
CA ILE A 154 35.00 -13.47 8.49
C ILE A 154 35.64 -13.24 9.87
N LEU A 155 36.87 -13.70 10.08
CA LEU A 155 37.59 -13.51 11.34
C LEU A 155 38.01 -12.04 11.56
N ASP A 156 38.70 -11.44 10.59
CA ASP A 156 39.53 -10.25 10.83
C ASP A 156 38.90 -8.95 10.29
N VAL A 157 38.11 -9.02 9.21
CA VAL A 157 37.57 -7.81 8.55
C VAL A 157 36.35 -7.27 9.32
N PRO A 158 36.21 -5.94 9.52
CA PRO A 158 35.04 -5.37 10.20
C PRO A 158 33.76 -5.60 9.39
N VAL A 159 32.63 -5.74 10.10
CA VAL A 159 31.35 -6.06 9.45
C VAL A 159 30.81 -4.97 8.51
N THR A 160 31.30 -3.75 8.63
CA THR A 160 30.89 -2.61 7.78
C THR A 160 31.54 -2.63 6.40
N ASP A 161 32.57 -3.47 6.20
CA ASP A 161 33.25 -3.60 4.90
C ASP A 161 32.40 -4.42 3.93
N GLN A 162 32.39 -4.03 2.66
CA GLN A 162 31.68 -4.74 1.60
C GLN A 162 32.21 -6.16 1.44
N GLN A 163 33.52 -6.37 1.60
CA GLN A 163 34.12 -7.71 1.52
C GLN A 163 33.53 -8.68 2.55
N PHE A 164 33.25 -8.20 3.77
CA PHE A 164 32.62 -9.02 4.80
C PHE A 164 31.18 -9.39 4.42
N VAL A 165 30.41 -8.44 3.88
CA VAL A 165 29.01 -8.68 3.47
C VAL A 165 28.94 -9.72 2.35
N GLU A 166 29.79 -9.61 1.33
CA GLU A 166 29.86 -10.56 0.21
C GLU A 166 30.22 -11.96 0.70
N GLN A 167 31.23 -12.08 1.56
CA GLN A 167 31.64 -13.36 2.14
C GLN A 167 30.58 -13.92 3.12
N LEU A 168 29.80 -13.08 3.78
CA LEU A 168 28.67 -13.52 4.62
C LEU A 168 27.54 -14.11 3.78
N HIS A 169 27.25 -13.54 2.60
CA HIS A 169 26.29 -14.12 1.65
C HIS A 169 26.74 -15.49 1.17
N GLU A 170 28.01 -15.60 0.78
CA GLU A 170 28.60 -16.87 0.33
C GLU A 170 28.58 -17.93 1.46
N LEU A 171 28.97 -17.55 2.68
CA LEU A 171 28.88 -18.41 3.85
C LEU A 171 27.45 -18.89 4.11
N ASN A 172 26.44 -18.01 3.99
CA ASN A 172 25.04 -18.38 4.17
C ASN A 172 24.57 -19.42 3.13
N ASN A 173 24.97 -19.24 1.86
CA ASN A 173 24.66 -20.21 0.81
C ASN A 173 25.28 -21.57 1.09
N LYS A 174 26.57 -21.60 1.47
CA LYS A 174 27.28 -22.83 1.84
C LYS A 174 26.64 -23.53 3.05
N ILE A 175 26.24 -22.77 4.07
CA ILE A 175 25.53 -23.33 5.24
C ILE A 175 24.20 -23.97 4.81
N ASN A 176 23.41 -23.33 3.95
CA ASN A 176 22.15 -23.87 3.49
C ASN A 176 22.34 -25.10 2.60
N TYR A 177 23.32 -25.07 1.71
CA TYR A 177 23.68 -26.21 0.86
C TYR A 177 24.08 -27.45 1.68
N VAL A 178 24.94 -27.27 2.69
CA VAL A 178 25.33 -28.37 3.59
C VAL A 178 24.13 -28.88 4.40
N LYS A 179 23.23 -27.99 4.85
CA LYS A 179 21.97 -28.42 5.50
C LYS A 179 21.09 -29.24 4.56
N GLU A 180 20.94 -28.85 3.29
CA GLU A 180 20.17 -29.60 2.29
C GLU A 180 20.80 -30.94 1.90
N GLN A 181 22.12 -31.03 1.81
CA GLN A 181 22.82 -32.27 1.47
C GLN A 181 23.04 -33.18 2.68
N SER A 182 22.85 -32.68 3.91
CA SER A 182 22.96 -33.50 5.13
C SER A 182 21.98 -34.69 5.13
N PHE A 183 20.89 -34.62 4.36
CA PHE A 183 19.94 -35.74 4.19
C PHE A 183 20.47 -36.91 3.32
N LYS A 184 21.63 -36.76 2.68
CA LYS A 184 22.24 -37.78 1.81
C LYS A 184 23.46 -38.47 2.40
N ASP A 185 23.73 -38.29 3.71
CA ASP A 185 24.80 -38.96 4.48
C ASP A 185 26.18 -38.99 3.79
N THR A 186 26.58 -37.87 3.19
CA THR A 186 27.88 -37.78 2.50
C THR A 186 28.99 -37.42 3.49
N GLN A 187 30.07 -38.21 3.53
CA GLN A 187 31.19 -38.01 4.48
C GLN A 187 31.84 -36.62 4.35
N ALA A 188 31.96 -36.08 3.12
CA ALA A 188 32.51 -34.75 2.88
C ALA A 188 31.71 -33.62 3.54
N CYS A 189 30.40 -33.80 3.74
CA CYS A 189 29.58 -32.83 4.49
C CYS A 189 29.97 -32.81 5.97
N VAL A 190 30.26 -33.98 6.55
CA VAL A 190 30.68 -34.13 7.95
C VAL A 190 32.04 -33.46 8.19
N ASP A 191 32.98 -33.63 7.27
CA ASP A 191 34.32 -33.05 7.37
C ASP A 191 34.30 -31.50 7.37
N VAL A 192 33.40 -30.90 6.58
CA VAL A 192 33.26 -29.45 6.44
C VAL A 192 32.38 -28.84 7.54
N GLN A 193 31.48 -29.63 8.12
CA GLN A 193 30.47 -29.19 9.07
C GLN A 193 31.06 -28.48 10.29
N GLU A 194 32.12 -29.03 10.91
CA GLU A 194 32.73 -28.41 12.10
C GLU A 194 33.27 -27.01 11.80
N THR A 195 33.96 -26.86 10.66
CA THR A 195 34.53 -25.58 10.23
C THR A 195 33.45 -24.55 9.92
N LEU A 196 32.39 -24.95 9.19
CA LEU A 196 31.23 -24.09 8.94
C LEU A 196 30.54 -23.65 10.23
N GLN A 197 30.37 -24.56 11.20
CA GLN A 197 29.76 -24.22 12.49
C GLN A 197 30.60 -23.19 13.26
N LYS A 198 31.94 -23.34 13.28
CA LYS A 198 32.83 -22.35 13.91
C LYS A 198 32.77 -20.99 13.22
N LEU A 199 32.76 -20.95 11.89
CA LEU A 199 32.60 -19.72 11.11
C LEU A 199 31.25 -19.07 11.34
N LYS A 200 30.17 -19.87 11.36
CA LYS A 200 28.82 -19.41 11.68
C LYS A 200 28.78 -18.73 13.04
N ILE A 201 29.31 -19.36 14.09
CA ILE A 201 29.34 -18.80 15.45
C ILE A 201 30.09 -17.46 15.46
N LYS A 202 31.24 -17.38 14.79
CA LYS A 202 32.02 -16.13 14.71
C LYS A 202 31.27 -15.02 13.96
N ALA A 203 30.68 -15.35 12.80
CA ALA A 203 29.90 -14.41 12.00
C ALA A 203 28.69 -13.89 12.77
N VAL A 204 27.92 -14.79 13.41
CA VAL A 204 26.79 -14.45 14.28
C VAL A 204 27.22 -13.50 15.40
N THR A 205 28.36 -13.77 16.04
CA THR A 205 28.88 -12.94 17.15
C THR A 205 29.19 -11.52 16.69
N LYS A 206 29.92 -11.36 15.57
CA LYS A 206 30.30 -10.04 15.02
C LYS A 206 29.08 -9.25 14.54
N VAL A 207 28.15 -9.93 13.86
CA VAL A 207 26.91 -9.32 13.37
C VAL A 207 26.02 -8.88 14.55
N ARG A 208 25.87 -9.71 15.57
CA ARG A 208 25.13 -9.39 16.81
C ARG A 208 25.71 -8.16 17.48
N GLU A 209 27.03 -8.13 17.70
CA GLU A 209 27.71 -7.01 18.35
C GLU A 209 27.45 -5.68 17.60
N TYR A 210 27.54 -5.69 16.27
CA TYR A 210 27.27 -4.51 15.47
C TYR A 210 25.82 -4.01 15.58
N ILE A 211 24.83 -4.92 15.44
CA ILE A 211 23.42 -4.52 15.54
C ILE A 211 23.12 -3.97 16.94
N LEU A 212 23.55 -4.66 18.01
CA LEU A 212 23.36 -4.20 19.38
C LEU A 212 24.03 -2.85 19.64
N GLN A 213 25.25 -2.64 19.12
CA GLN A 213 25.93 -1.34 19.23
C GLN A 213 25.12 -0.22 18.56
N LYS A 214 24.51 -0.48 17.40
CA LYS A 214 23.61 0.47 16.74
C LYS A 214 22.33 0.70 17.55
N ILE A 215 21.75 -0.34 18.14
CA ILE A 215 20.58 -0.20 19.02
C ILE A 215 20.91 0.66 20.24
N TYR A 216 22.04 0.42 20.89
CA TYR A 216 22.47 1.22 22.04
C TYR A 216 22.76 2.68 21.69
N SER A 217 23.05 2.99 20.43
CA SER A 217 23.22 4.38 20.00
C SER A 217 21.93 5.22 20.10
N PHE A 218 20.74 4.60 20.03
CA PHE A 218 19.46 5.30 20.21
C PHE A 218 19.27 5.86 21.62
N ARG A 219 19.97 5.30 22.62
CA ARG A 219 19.90 5.75 24.02
C ARG A 219 20.57 7.12 24.23
N LYS A 220 21.37 7.60 23.27
CA LYS A 220 22.02 8.91 23.38
C LYS A 220 20.98 10.04 23.25
N PRO A 221 20.99 11.03 24.14
CA PRO A 221 20.05 12.16 24.09
C PRO A 221 20.25 12.97 22.80
N MET A 222 19.15 13.54 22.27
CA MET A 222 19.13 14.36 21.04
C MET A 222 19.55 13.63 19.76
N THR A 223 19.62 12.29 19.77
CA THR A 223 19.88 11.51 18.56
C THR A 223 18.72 11.62 17.60
N ASN A 224 18.98 11.95 16.34
CA ASN A 224 17.99 11.77 15.29
C ASN A 224 17.84 10.26 15.02
N TYR A 225 16.73 9.67 15.47
CA TYR A 225 16.46 8.23 15.37
C TYR A 225 16.47 7.71 13.93
N GLN A 226 16.27 8.58 12.93
CA GLN A 226 16.36 8.19 11.52
C GLN A 226 17.77 7.75 11.12
N ILE A 227 18.82 8.37 11.67
CA ILE A 227 20.20 8.11 11.23
C ILE A 227 20.60 6.66 11.57
N PRO A 228 20.45 6.17 12.81
CA PRO A 228 20.78 4.78 13.12
C PRO A 228 19.79 3.78 12.50
N GLN A 229 18.50 4.12 12.32
CA GLN A 229 17.54 3.27 11.60
C GLN A 229 17.94 3.05 10.15
N ASN A 230 18.31 4.11 9.42
CA ASN A 230 18.80 4.01 8.04
C ASN A 230 20.10 3.20 7.96
N ALA A 231 20.99 3.32 8.96
CA ALA A 231 22.18 2.51 9.04
C ALA A 231 21.87 1.02 9.25
N LEU A 232 20.85 0.69 10.05
CA LEU A 232 20.38 -0.69 10.23
C LEU A 232 19.74 -1.24 8.94
N LEU A 233 18.91 -0.46 8.26
CA LEU A 233 18.30 -0.85 6.99
C LEU A 233 19.34 -1.16 5.90
N LYS A 234 20.43 -0.37 5.83
CA LYS A 234 21.54 -0.65 4.90
C LYS A 234 22.12 -2.07 5.08
N TYR A 235 22.14 -2.58 6.31
CA TYR A 235 22.63 -3.92 6.64
C TYR A 235 21.50 -4.88 7.02
N ARG A 236 20.30 -4.72 6.41
CA ARG A 236 19.13 -5.59 6.64
C ARG A 236 19.46 -7.08 6.51
N PHE A 237 20.35 -7.46 5.59
CA PHE A 237 20.79 -8.85 5.41
C PHE A 237 21.36 -9.47 6.68
N PHE A 238 21.95 -8.67 7.59
CA PHE A 238 22.47 -9.17 8.86
C PHE A 238 21.37 -9.78 9.73
N TYR A 239 20.22 -9.12 9.84
CA TYR A 239 19.10 -9.68 10.58
C TYR A 239 18.53 -10.93 9.89
N GLN A 240 18.45 -10.92 8.55
CA GLN A 240 18.04 -12.09 7.76
C GLN A 240 18.96 -13.29 7.98
N PHE A 241 20.28 -13.06 8.00
CA PHE A 241 21.29 -14.08 8.26
C PHE A 241 21.13 -14.68 9.66
N LEU A 242 20.90 -13.85 10.68
CA LEU A 242 20.66 -14.30 12.04
C LEU A 242 19.37 -15.12 12.15
N LEU A 243 18.28 -14.66 11.54
CA LEU A 243 16.98 -15.36 11.57
C LEU A 243 17.06 -16.77 10.94
N GLY A 244 17.84 -16.93 9.88
CA GLY A 244 18.03 -18.22 9.19
C GLY A 244 18.98 -19.19 9.91
N ASN A 245 19.88 -18.69 10.75
CA ASN A 245 20.96 -19.49 11.35
C ASN A 245 20.87 -19.65 12.87
N GLU A 246 20.52 -18.60 13.61
CA GLU A 246 20.44 -18.57 15.08
C GLU A 246 19.24 -17.71 15.54
N ARG A 247 18.07 -18.33 15.66
CA ARG A 247 16.81 -17.63 15.98
C ARG A 247 16.80 -16.96 17.36
N SER A 248 17.49 -17.54 18.34
CA SER A 248 17.60 -16.98 19.70
C SER A 248 18.27 -15.61 19.70
N VAL A 249 19.33 -15.43 18.90
CA VAL A 249 20.05 -14.16 18.76
C VAL A 249 19.20 -13.14 18.00
N ALA A 250 18.46 -13.56 16.98
CA ALA A 250 17.54 -12.67 16.27
C ALA A 250 16.43 -12.15 17.20
N GLN A 251 15.86 -13.03 18.04
CA GLN A 251 14.85 -12.66 19.04
C GLN A 251 15.43 -11.70 20.09
N GLU A 252 16.64 -11.97 20.61
CA GLU A 252 17.33 -11.06 21.54
C GLU A 252 17.47 -9.64 20.97
N ILE A 253 17.90 -9.51 19.71
CA ILE A 253 18.05 -8.22 19.02
C ILE A 253 16.70 -7.51 18.88
N GLN A 254 15.64 -8.26 18.54
CA GLN A 254 14.30 -7.72 18.43
C GLN A 254 13.80 -7.20 19.79
N ASP A 255 13.95 -7.98 20.85
CA ASP A 255 13.53 -7.62 22.20
C ASP A 255 14.28 -6.38 22.72
N GLU A 256 15.60 -6.33 22.51
CA GLU A 256 16.44 -5.18 22.91
C GLU A 256 16.09 -3.91 22.12
N TYR A 257 15.77 -4.04 20.82
CA TYR A 257 15.28 -2.93 20.01
C TYR A 257 13.95 -2.41 20.56
N VAL A 258 12.99 -3.31 20.80
CA VAL A 258 11.66 -2.98 21.32
C VAL A 258 11.77 -2.28 22.66
N GLU A 259 12.55 -2.83 23.60
CA GLU A 259 12.73 -2.24 24.91
C GLU A 259 13.37 -0.85 24.84
N THR A 260 14.39 -0.68 24.00
CA THR A 260 15.08 0.60 23.85
C THR A 260 14.16 1.64 23.20
N MET A 261 13.55 1.34 22.06
CA MET A 261 12.71 2.29 21.32
C MET A 261 11.41 2.63 22.07
N SER A 262 10.80 1.67 22.76
CA SER A 262 9.62 1.93 23.59
C SER A 262 9.91 2.97 24.69
N LYS A 263 11.06 2.87 25.36
CA LYS A 263 11.50 3.85 26.38
C LYS A 263 11.82 5.20 25.76
N VAL A 264 12.48 5.22 24.61
CA VAL A 264 12.87 6.45 23.89
C VAL A 264 11.64 7.24 23.46
N TYR A 265 10.68 6.61 22.77
CA TYR A 265 9.46 7.27 22.33
C TYR A 265 8.62 7.76 23.50
N LEU A 266 8.43 6.92 24.54
CA LEU A 266 7.66 7.32 25.72
C LEU A 266 8.27 8.53 26.41
N SER A 267 9.60 8.54 26.60
CA SER A 267 10.32 9.66 27.22
C SER A 267 10.20 10.95 26.39
N TYR A 268 10.42 10.84 25.07
CA TYR A 268 10.31 11.96 24.14
C TYR A 268 8.91 12.57 24.18
N PHE A 269 7.87 11.77 23.93
CA PHE A 269 6.50 12.28 23.87
C PHE A 269 5.98 12.76 25.22
N LYS A 270 6.34 12.11 26.32
CA LYS A 270 6.01 12.60 27.66
C LYS A 270 6.60 13.99 27.93
N SER A 271 7.87 14.20 27.56
CA SER A 271 8.53 15.51 27.71
C SER A 271 7.92 16.55 26.77
N TYR A 272 7.66 16.17 25.52
CA TYR A 272 7.08 17.02 24.49
C TYR A 272 5.68 17.50 24.88
N THR A 273 4.78 16.59 25.24
CA THR A 273 3.43 16.89 25.72
C THR A 273 3.47 17.79 26.95
N SER A 274 4.29 17.47 27.96
CA SER A 274 4.40 18.30 29.17
C SER A 274 4.86 19.73 28.89
N ARG A 275 5.80 19.93 27.95
CA ARG A 275 6.25 21.27 27.55
C ARG A 275 5.23 22.00 26.68
N LEU A 276 4.56 21.31 25.78
CA LEU A 276 3.52 21.90 24.93
C LEU A 276 2.34 22.40 25.74
N MET A 277 1.86 21.63 26.72
CA MET A 277 0.71 22.04 27.52
C MET A 277 0.98 23.31 28.33
N LYS A 278 2.25 23.62 28.64
CA LYS A 278 2.62 24.90 29.27
C LYS A 278 2.44 26.11 28.35
N LEU A 279 2.25 25.91 27.05
CA LEU A 279 2.01 26.96 26.05
C LEU A 279 0.52 27.20 25.78
N GLN A 280 -0.37 26.46 26.44
CA GLN A 280 -1.80 26.68 26.33
C GLN A 280 -2.17 28.08 26.87
N TYR A 281 -3.20 28.70 26.30
CA TYR A 281 -3.84 29.86 26.91
C TYR A 281 -4.33 29.55 28.34
N GLU A 282 -4.17 30.51 29.25
CA GLU A 282 -4.55 30.35 30.65
C GLU A 282 -6.06 30.41 30.87
N GLU A 283 -6.77 31.23 30.09
CA GLU A 283 -8.23 31.28 30.10
C GLU A 283 -8.81 30.19 29.18
N VAL A 284 -9.57 29.27 29.76
CA VAL A 284 -10.23 28.15 29.09
C VAL A 284 -11.73 28.22 29.40
N ALA A 285 -12.57 27.74 28.49
CA ALA A 285 -14.01 27.68 28.71
C ALA A 285 -14.35 26.81 29.93
N GLU A 286 -15.14 27.36 30.85
CA GLU A 286 -15.62 26.70 32.05
C GLU A 286 -17.04 26.16 31.86
N LYS A 287 -17.51 25.34 32.82
CA LYS A 287 -18.87 24.77 32.81
C LYS A 287 -19.98 25.81 32.72
N ASP A 288 -19.72 27.02 33.25
CA ASP A 288 -20.68 28.12 33.31
C ASP A 288 -20.61 29.05 32.07
N ASP A 289 -19.70 28.79 31.12
CA ASP A 289 -19.64 29.54 29.86
C ASP A 289 -20.63 28.94 28.83
N LEU A 290 -21.92 28.91 29.18
CA LEU A 290 -23.02 28.42 28.31
C LEU A 290 -23.70 29.56 27.55
N MET A 291 -24.30 29.24 26.41
CA MET A 291 -24.95 30.24 25.53
C MET A 291 -26.04 31.05 26.24
N GLY A 292 -26.88 30.40 27.05
CA GLY A 292 -28.06 30.99 27.69
C GLY A 292 -27.82 31.69 29.03
N ILE A 293 -26.56 31.87 29.44
CA ILE A 293 -26.18 32.57 30.69
C ILE A 293 -25.97 34.07 30.40
N GLU A 294 -26.30 34.92 31.38
CA GLU A 294 -26.14 36.38 31.31
C GLU A 294 -24.71 36.79 30.95
N ASP A 295 -24.58 37.75 30.03
CA ASP A 295 -23.29 38.40 29.72
C ASP A 295 -22.91 39.42 30.80
N THR A 296 -23.03 39.05 32.07
CA THR A 296 -22.42 39.80 33.15
C THR A 296 -20.94 39.49 33.12
N ALA A 297 -20.18 40.24 32.31
CA ALA A 297 -18.79 40.50 32.64
C ALA A 297 -18.77 40.89 34.11
N LYS A 298 -18.27 39.99 34.99
CA LYS A 298 -18.28 40.16 36.44
C LYS A 298 -17.83 41.60 36.74
N LYS A 299 -18.76 42.46 37.15
CA LYS A 299 -18.47 43.82 37.65
C LYS A 299 -17.83 43.69 39.04
N GLY A 300 -16.68 43.03 39.11
CA GLY A 300 -15.83 43.03 40.29
C GLY A 300 -15.07 44.35 40.33
N PHE A 301 -15.21 45.10 41.41
CA PHE A 301 -14.62 46.45 41.59
C PHE A 301 -13.08 46.51 41.57
N PHE A 302 -12.37 45.39 41.31
CA PHE A 302 -10.91 45.32 41.30
C PHE A 302 -10.28 44.39 40.23
N SER A 303 -11.04 43.86 39.27
CA SER A 303 -10.46 43.07 38.16
C SER A 303 -10.53 43.84 36.85
N LYS A 304 -9.37 44.10 36.21
CA LYS A 304 -9.32 44.60 34.83
C LYS A 304 -10.20 43.70 33.95
N PRO A 305 -11.06 44.26 33.08
CA PRO A 305 -11.90 43.44 32.23
C PRO A 305 -11.03 42.79 31.16
N ALA A 306 -10.73 41.50 31.31
CA ALA A 306 -10.15 40.66 30.27
C ALA A 306 -11.24 40.36 29.22
N LEU A 307 -11.66 41.39 28.48
CA LEU A 307 -12.67 41.32 27.41
C LEU A 307 -12.22 40.51 26.17
N ARG A 308 -11.03 39.88 26.20
CA ARG A 308 -10.42 39.31 24.99
C ARG A 308 -10.58 37.79 24.79
N SER A 309 -10.91 36.97 25.80
CA SER A 309 -11.00 35.50 25.58
C SER A 309 -12.39 34.88 25.71
N LYS A 310 -13.30 35.42 26.54
CA LYS A 310 -14.66 34.86 26.69
C LYS A 310 -15.47 34.87 25.38
N ASN A 311 -15.21 35.83 24.50
CA ASN A 311 -15.84 35.86 23.17
C ASN A 311 -15.37 34.74 22.24
N THR A 312 -14.29 34.01 22.55
CA THR A 312 -13.78 32.94 21.67
C THR A 312 -14.42 31.57 21.87
N VAL A 313 -15.27 31.40 22.88
CA VAL A 313 -15.94 30.12 23.18
C VAL A 313 -16.93 29.74 22.07
N PHE A 314 -17.66 30.72 21.53
CA PHE A 314 -18.69 30.52 20.50
C PHE A 314 -18.25 30.99 19.11
N THR A 315 -17.04 31.53 18.97
CA THR A 315 -16.52 32.01 17.68
C THR A 315 -15.31 31.21 17.24
N VAL A 316 -15.28 30.80 15.97
CA VAL A 316 -14.12 30.10 15.41
C VAL A 316 -12.95 31.03 15.07
N GLY A 317 -13.21 32.23 14.54
CA GLY A 317 -12.15 33.14 14.07
C GLY A 317 -11.13 32.44 13.16
N ASN A 318 -9.84 32.64 13.42
CA ASN A 318 -8.75 31.99 12.68
C ASN A 318 -8.49 30.53 13.09
N ARG A 319 -9.19 30.00 14.10
CA ARG A 319 -8.97 28.63 14.61
C ARG A 319 -9.28 27.56 13.56
N ALA A 320 -10.20 27.85 12.63
CA ALA A 320 -10.54 26.97 11.51
C ALA A 320 -9.38 26.75 10.54
N ALA A 321 -8.38 27.64 10.50
CA ALA A 321 -7.25 27.50 9.60
C ALA A 321 -6.45 26.22 9.87
N ILE A 322 -6.51 25.69 11.11
CA ILE A 322 -5.74 24.51 11.52
C ILE A 322 -6.08 23.23 10.75
N ILE A 323 -7.31 23.12 10.25
CA ILE A 323 -7.77 21.98 9.45
C ILE A 323 -7.54 22.19 7.94
N SER A 324 -7.00 23.35 7.54
CA SER A 324 -6.57 23.60 6.16
C SER A 324 -5.43 22.65 5.78
N PRO A 325 -5.31 22.24 4.51
CA PRO A 325 -4.23 21.36 4.08
C PRO A 325 -2.83 21.90 4.41
N THR A 326 -2.65 23.22 4.32
CA THR A 326 -1.38 23.91 4.58
C THR A 326 -1.00 23.88 6.05
N GLU A 327 -1.95 24.17 6.94
CA GLU A 327 -1.65 24.17 8.36
C GLU A 327 -1.63 22.77 8.93
N LEU A 328 -2.52 21.86 8.51
CA LEU A 328 -2.67 20.52 9.08
C LEU A 328 -1.38 19.66 9.01
N GLU A 329 -0.62 19.77 7.92
CA GLU A 329 0.68 19.10 7.73
C GLU A 329 1.88 20.06 7.87
N GLY A 330 1.65 21.28 8.36
CA GLY A 330 2.72 22.25 8.66
C GLY A 330 3.69 21.79 9.77
N PRO A 331 4.76 22.54 10.04
CA PRO A 331 5.74 22.17 11.05
C PRO A 331 5.13 22.05 12.45
N ILE A 332 5.66 21.12 13.26
CA ILE A 332 5.27 20.97 14.66
C ILE A 332 5.74 22.15 15.50
N ILE A 333 5.00 22.48 16.54
CA ILE A 333 5.37 23.52 17.50
C ILE A 333 6.64 23.06 18.25
N VAL A 334 7.66 23.91 18.22
CA VAL A 334 8.91 23.72 18.96
C VAL A 334 8.78 24.44 20.31
N PRO A 335 8.63 23.73 21.45
CA PRO A 335 8.17 24.36 22.69
C PRO A 335 9.11 25.43 23.21
N HIS A 336 10.42 25.23 23.07
CA HIS A 336 11.42 26.18 23.54
C HIS A 336 11.46 27.48 22.71
N THR A 337 11.21 27.40 21.40
CA THR A 337 11.13 28.59 20.53
C THR A 337 9.89 29.40 20.86
N ALA A 338 8.74 28.73 20.99
CA ALA A 338 7.48 29.37 21.38
C ALA A 338 7.56 30.01 22.77
N GLN A 339 8.17 29.32 23.74
CA GLN A 339 8.34 29.84 25.09
C GLN A 339 9.25 31.07 25.14
N ARG A 340 10.32 31.13 24.33
CA ARG A 340 11.16 32.34 24.21
C ARG A 340 10.43 33.52 23.58
N GLY A 341 9.51 33.24 22.66
CA GLY A 341 8.68 34.26 22.01
C GLY A 341 7.42 34.64 22.80
N ASP A 342 7.19 34.06 23.98
CA ASP A 342 5.96 34.19 24.78
C ASP A 342 4.67 33.91 23.97
N ILE A 343 4.75 32.96 23.03
CA ILE A 343 3.63 32.60 22.16
C ILE A 343 2.76 31.56 22.87
N ARG A 344 1.46 31.85 22.99
CA ARG A 344 0.43 30.96 23.52
C ARG A 344 -0.46 30.42 22.40
N TYR A 345 -1.01 29.22 22.60
CA TYR A 345 -1.80 28.51 21.60
C TYR A 345 -3.12 28.00 22.17
N PRO A 346 -4.18 27.92 21.34
CA PRO A 346 -5.39 27.22 21.73
C PRO A 346 -5.13 25.71 21.73
N PHE A 347 -5.96 24.95 22.46
CA PHE A 347 -5.71 23.53 22.68
C PHE A 347 -5.63 22.73 21.39
N GLU A 348 -6.51 22.98 20.42
CA GLU A 348 -6.51 22.27 19.15
C GLU A 348 -5.19 22.41 18.37
N SER A 349 -4.47 23.53 18.55
CA SER A 349 -3.12 23.74 17.98
C SER A 349 -2.08 22.83 18.63
N LEU A 350 -2.13 22.69 19.95
CA LEU A 350 -1.27 21.78 20.69
C LEU A 350 -1.60 20.32 20.34
N PHE A 351 -2.89 19.98 20.33
CA PHE A 351 -3.41 18.67 19.96
C PHE A 351 -2.93 18.27 18.56
N ARG A 352 -3.11 19.15 17.58
CA ARG A 352 -2.66 18.93 16.20
C ARG A 352 -1.15 18.70 16.11
N SER A 353 -0.35 19.52 16.78
CA SER A 353 1.10 19.39 16.81
C SER A 353 1.56 18.06 17.41
N GLN A 354 0.95 17.65 18.53
CA GLN A 354 1.22 16.37 19.19
C GLN A 354 0.91 15.18 18.28
N HIS A 355 -0.28 15.16 17.70
CA HIS A 355 -0.76 14.03 16.92
C HIS A 355 -0.11 13.98 15.52
N TYR A 356 0.30 15.12 14.95
CA TYR A 356 1.10 15.12 13.72
C TYR A 356 2.49 14.54 13.96
N ALA A 357 3.16 14.92 15.06
CA ALA A 357 4.43 14.33 15.46
C ALA A 357 4.29 12.82 15.70
N LEU A 358 3.21 12.40 16.37
CA LEU A 358 2.92 10.99 16.63
C LEU A 358 2.67 10.21 15.34
N LEU A 359 1.87 10.75 14.42
CA LEU A 359 1.59 10.15 13.12
C LEU A 359 2.90 9.94 12.33
N ASP A 360 3.70 10.99 12.16
CA ASP A 360 4.95 10.94 11.39
C ASP A 360 5.95 9.92 11.96
N ASN A 361 6.11 9.88 13.28
CA ASN A 361 6.98 8.90 13.94
C ASN A 361 6.41 7.48 13.83
N SER A 362 5.10 7.30 14.02
CA SER A 362 4.46 6.00 13.89
C SER A 362 4.57 5.44 12.48
N CYS A 363 4.44 6.30 11.45
CA CYS A 363 4.59 5.90 10.07
C CYS A 363 6.00 5.36 9.78
N ARG A 364 7.03 6.13 10.18
CA ARG A 364 8.42 5.73 9.97
C ARG A 364 8.77 4.46 10.73
N GLU A 365 8.32 4.37 11.98
CA GLU A 365 8.57 3.21 12.83
C GLU A 365 7.94 1.95 12.26
N PHE A 366 6.68 2.01 11.82
CA PHE A 366 6.00 0.85 11.24
C PHE A 366 6.70 0.34 9.97
N LEU A 367 7.11 1.25 9.08
CA LEU A 367 7.86 0.90 7.87
C LEU A 367 9.23 0.30 8.21
N PHE A 368 9.98 0.91 9.13
CA PHE A 368 11.25 0.38 9.59
C PHE A 368 11.10 -1.03 10.18
N LEU A 369 10.11 -1.23 11.06
CA LEU A 369 9.87 -2.51 11.70
C LEU A 369 9.55 -3.60 10.68
N SER A 370 8.67 -3.29 9.73
CA SER A 370 8.27 -4.23 8.69
C SER A 370 9.45 -4.60 7.79
N GLU A 371 10.27 -3.60 7.43
CA GLU A 371 11.40 -3.80 6.53
C GLU A 371 12.58 -4.49 7.21
N PHE A 372 13.06 -4.00 8.35
CA PHE A 372 14.25 -4.52 9.02
C PHE A 372 14.00 -5.90 9.65
N PHE A 373 12.87 -6.08 10.35
CA PHE A 373 12.55 -7.35 11.02
C PHE A 373 11.85 -8.37 10.12
N LEU A 374 11.62 -8.05 8.83
CA LEU A 374 11.03 -8.95 7.84
C LEU A 374 9.62 -9.43 8.22
N VAL A 375 8.85 -8.59 8.92
CA VAL A 375 7.48 -8.91 9.38
C VAL A 375 6.45 -8.16 8.57
N ASN A 376 5.31 -8.79 8.29
CA ASN A 376 4.20 -8.21 7.54
C ASN A 376 2.86 -8.50 8.23
N GLY A 377 1.82 -7.71 7.91
CA GLY A 377 0.46 -7.93 8.41
C GLY A 377 0.36 -7.91 9.94
N ALA A 378 -0.26 -8.94 10.52
CA ALA A 378 -0.50 -9.02 11.96
C ALA A 378 0.79 -9.02 12.80
N ALA A 379 1.86 -9.69 12.34
CA ALA A 379 3.13 -9.71 13.07
C ALA A 379 3.79 -8.32 13.14
N ALA A 380 3.70 -7.54 12.04
CA ALA A 380 4.18 -6.16 12.03
C ALA A 380 3.36 -5.28 12.99
N GLN A 381 2.04 -5.49 13.05
CA GLN A 381 1.16 -4.81 14.00
C GLN A 381 1.51 -5.11 15.45
N GLU A 382 1.75 -6.37 15.79
CA GLU A 382 2.12 -6.78 17.15
C GLU A 382 3.47 -6.19 17.56
N LEU A 383 4.46 -6.22 16.67
CA LEU A 383 5.76 -5.62 16.93
C LEU A 383 5.66 -4.10 17.11
N PHE A 384 4.89 -3.42 16.27
CA PHE A 384 4.61 -1.99 16.42
C PHE A 384 3.94 -1.68 17.75
N ASN A 385 2.95 -2.48 18.17
CA ASN A 385 2.28 -2.30 19.45
C ASN A 385 3.23 -2.50 20.63
N SER A 386 4.18 -3.42 20.54
CA SER A 386 5.22 -3.60 21.56
C SER A 386 6.15 -2.40 21.69
N VAL A 387 6.45 -1.71 20.58
CA VAL A 387 7.24 -0.46 20.60
C VAL A 387 6.40 0.74 21.06
N MET A 388 5.33 1.06 20.34
CA MET A 388 4.58 2.31 20.45
C MET A 388 3.40 2.23 21.43
N GLY A 389 2.94 1.05 21.83
CA GLY A 389 1.70 0.88 22.61
C GLY A 389 1.69 1.65 23.93
N ARG A 390 2.81 1.70 24.66
CA ARG A 390 2.92 2.51 25.89
C ARG A 390 2.79 4.01 25.64
N THR A 391 3.33 4.48 24.52
CA THR A 391 3.23 5.88 24.08
C THR A 391 1.80 6.21 23.67
N LEU A 392 1.16 5.35 22.88
CA LEU A 392 -0.24 5.52 22.47
C LEU A 392 -1.17 5.54 23.70
N ALA A 393 -0.99 4.62 24.64
CA ALA A 393 -1.76 4.60 25.89
C ALA A 393 -1.56 5.87 26.74
N MET A 394 -0.34 6.41 26.79
CA MET A 394 -0.06 7.69 27.46
C MET A 394 -0.83 8.83 26.80
N PHE A 395 -0.87 8.88 25.47
CA PHE A 395 -1.66 9.88 24.74
C PHE A 395 -3.15 9.74 25.02
N LEU A 396 -3.70 8.52 24.93
CA LEU A 396 -5.12 8.28 25.20
C LEU A 396 -5.49 8.77 26.61
N LYS A 397 -4.70 8.41 27.63
CA LYS A 397 -4.91 8.87 29.02
C LYS A 397 -4.81 10.39 29.15
N HIS A 398 -3.85 11.02 28.47
CA HIS A 398 -3.70 12.47 28.50
C HIS A 398 -4.91 13.18 27.88
N ILE A 399 -5.38 12.71 26.73
CA ILE A 399 -6.53 13.29 26.03
C ILE A 399 -7.81 13.04 26.81
N ASP A 400 -8.04 11.83 27.33
CA ASP A 400 -9.20 11.52 28.18
C ASP A 400 -9.31 12.48 29.39
N SER A 401 -8.19 12.71 30.07
CA SER A 401 -8.12 13.64 31.20
C SER A 401 -8.43 15.08 30.80
N TYR A 402 -7.98 15.54 29.63
CA TYR A 402 -8.25 16.90 29.17
C TYR A 402 -9.69 17.07 28.69
N VAL A 403 -10.17 16.13 27.87
CA VAL A 403 -11.50 16.14 27.24
C VAL A 403 -12.59 16.10 28.31
N SER A 404 -12.38 15.36 29.40
CA SER A 404 -13.33 15.28 30.52
C SER A 404 -13.65 16.63 31.18
N ASP A 405 -12.73 17.59 31.14
CA ASP A 405 -12.87 18.91 31.78
C ASP A 405 -12.96 20.07 30.76
N CYS A 406 -12.88 19.78 29.46
CA CYS A 406 -12.96 20.80 28.41
C CYS A 406 -14.42 21.17 28.11
N TYR A 407 -14.78 22.46 28.17
CA TYR A 407 -16.12 22.96 27.81
C TYR A 407 -16.16 23.77 26.50
N ASP A 408 -15.03 23.86 25.79
CA ASP A 408 -14.97 24.48 24.46
C ASP A 408 -15.38 23.45 23.38
N SER A 409 -16.63 23.55 22.93
CA SER A 409 -17.18 22.67 21.89
C SER A 409 -16.51 22.85 20.53
N ILE A 410 -16.08 24.06 20.17
CA ILE A 410 -15.37 24.31 18.90
C ILE A 410 -13.99 23.65 18.93
N ALA A 411 -13.25 23.73 20.05
CA ALA A 411 -11.96 23.07 20.21
C ALA A 411 -12.10 21.55 20.02
N ILE A 412 -13.06 20.92 20.71
CA ILE A 412 -13.31 19.48 20.60
C ILE A 412 -13.69 19.11 19.17
N PHE A 413 -14.57 19.88 18.52
CA PHE A 413 -14.99 19.63 17.16
C PHE A 413 -13.82 19.77 16.15
N LEU A 414 -12.94 20.76 16.33
CA LEU A 414 -11.71 20.87 15.56
C LEU A 414 -10.78 19.66 15.78
N CYS A 415 -10.63 19.19 17.02
CA CYS A 415 -9.84 17.99 17.33
C CYS A 415 -10.39 16.74 16.63
N ILE A 416 -11.72 16.56 16.60
CA ILE A 416 -12.38 15.49 15.84
C ILE A 416 -12.00 15.58 14.36
N HIS A 417 -12.12 16.77 13.77
CA HIS A 417 -11.83 16.99 12.36
C HIS A 417 -10.33 16.86 12.02
N ILE A 418 -9.43 17.13 12.97
CA ILE A 418 -8.00 16.83 12.86
C ILE A 418 -7.78 15.31 12.84
N VAL A 419 -8.38 14.56 13.77
CA VAL A 419 -8.26 13.09 13.84
C VAL A 419 -8.77 12.43 12.57
N LEU A 420 -9.94 12.83 12.06
CA LEU A 420 -10.50 12.31 10.81
C LEU A 420 -9.55 12.49 9.62
N ARG A 421 -8.88 13.65 9.53
CA ARG A 421 -7.91 13.91 8.46
C ARG A 421 -6.60 13.16 8.65
N PHE A 422 -6.10 13.04 9.89
CA PHE A 422 -4.91 12.24 10.19
C PHE A 422 -5.13 10.75 9.92
N LYS A 423 -6.32 10.22 10.23
CA LYS A 423 -6.72 8.87 9.82
C LYS A 423 -6.68 8.73 8.30
N GLY A 424 -7.22 9.69 7.55
CA GLY A 424 -7.12 9.71 6.09
C GLY A 424 -5.69 9.83 5.54
N ILE A 425 -4.76 10.49 6.25
CA ILE A 425 -3.34 10.51 5.88
C ILE A 425 -2.69 9.15 6.14
N ALA A 426 -2.94 8.52 7.30
CA ALA A 426 -2.41 7.20 7.64
C ALA A 426 -2.84 6.14 6.62
N GLN A 427 -4.11 6.16 6.22
CA GLN A 427 -4.65 5.26 5.18
C GLN A 427 -3.99 5.49 3.81
N ARG A 428 -3.79 6.75 3.39
CA ARG A 428 -3.08 7.07 2.14
C ARG A 428 -1.62 6.63 2.14
N ARG A 429 -1.00 6.50 3.31
CA ARG A 429 0.37 6.01 3.49
C ARG A 429 0.44 4.49 3.75
N ASP A 430 -0.69 3.77 3.68
CA ASP A 430 -0.82 2.33 3.91
C ASP A 430 -0.29 1.86 5.27
N ILE A 431 -0.61 2.61 6.33
CA ILE A 431 -0.18 2.30 7.70
C ILE A 431 -1.39 2.00 8.58
N PRO A 432 -1.79 0.72 8.72
CA PRO A 432 -2.93 0.32 9.54
C PRO A 432 -2.64 0.42 11.04
N ALA A 433 -1.38 0.63 11.42
CA ALA A 433 -0.90 0.42 12.77
C ALA A 433 -1.52 1.32 13.85
N VAL A 434 -2.00 2.48 13.44
CA VAL A 434 -2.56 3.51 14.32
C VAL A 434 -4.08 3.66 14.20
N ASP A 435 -4.75 2.85 13.38
CA ASP A 435 -6.19 2.99 13.13
C ASP A 435 -7.03 2.85 14.41
N LYS A 436 -6.75 1.82 15.22
CA LYS A 436 -7.43 1.61 16.51
C LYS A 436 -7.24 2.78 17.47
N TYR A 437 -6.10 3.47 17.38
CA TYR A 437 -5.81 4.63 18.21
C TYR A 437 -6.63 5.85 17.79
N TRP A 438 -6.76 6.09 16.47
CA TRP A 438 -7.64 7.16 15.96
C TRP A 438 -9.10 6.91 16.31
N ASP A 439 -9.56 5.66 16.21
CA ASP A 439 -10.93 5.28 16.60
C ASP A 439 -11.19 5.52 18.08
N ALA A 440 -10.26 5.10 18.95
CA ALA A 440 -10.36 5.36 20.38
C ALA A 440 -10.42 6.88 20.72
N LEU A 441 -9.67 7.71 20.00
CA LEU A 441 -9.76 9.18 20.16
C LEU A 441 -11.14 9.71 19.78
N LEU A 442 -11.69 9.25 18.65
CA LEU A 442 -13.03 9.66 18.21
C LEU A 442 -14.11 9.22 19.21
N ASP A 443 -13.99 8.01 19.76
CA ASP A 443 -14.90 7.46 20.77
C ASP A 443 -14.91 8.27 22.07
N MET A 444 -13.83 8.99 22.39
CA MET A 444 -13.78 9.92 23.53
C MET A 444 -14.28 11.33 23.18
N LEU A 445 -13.93 11.84 21.99
CA LEU A 445 -14.22 13.22 21.60
C LEU A 445 -15.69 13.44 21.22
N TRP A 446 -16.31 12.50 20.49
CA TRP A 446 -17.69 12.64 20.04
C TRP A 446 -18.70 12.75 21.19
N PRO A 447 -18.68 11.86 22.21
CA PRO A 447 -19.60 11.98 23.34
C PRO A 447 -19.41 13.28 24.11
N ARG A 448 -18.17 13.77 24.25
CA ARG A 448 -17.92 15.05 24.92
C ARG A 448 -18.48 16.22 24.14
N PHE A 449 -18.28 16.26 22.82
CA PHE A 449 -18.86 17.29 21.97
C PHE A 449 -20.38 17.31 22.08
N GLN A 450 -21.03 16.14 21.98
CA GLN A 450 -22.47 16.00 22.13
C GLN A 450 -22.94 16.54 23.50
N PHE A 451 -22.28 16.13 24.58
CA PHE A 451 -22.61 16.59 25.93
C PHE A 451 -22.55 18.12 26.08
N ILE A 452 -21.48 18.76 25.58
CA ILE A 452 -21.35 20.24 25.65
C ILE A 452 -22.45 20.92 24.83
N LEU A 453 -22.78 20.38 23.66
CA LEU A 453 -23.82 20.95 22.80
C LEU A 453 -25.21 20.81 23.44
N GLU A 454 -25.51 19.65 24.04
CA GLU A 454 -26.74 19.42 24.82
C GLU A 454 -26.84 20.37 26.02
N LEU A 455 -25.74 20.65 26.73
CA LEU A 455 -25.72 21.65 27.80
C LEU A 455 -26.07 23.05 27.28
N ASN A 456 -25.58 23.45 26.11
CA ASN A 456 -25.92 24.73 25.50
C ASN A 456 -27.38 24.80 25.07
N ILE A 457 -27.91 23.74 24.46
CA ILE A 457 -29.33 23.62 24.10
C ILE A 457 -30.20 23.77 25.37
N GLN A 458 -29.87 23.02 26.42
CA GLN A 458 -30.61 23.06 27.68
C GLN A 458 -30.50 24.42 28.38
N SER A 459 -29.34 25.07 28.28
CA SER A 459 -29.12 26.42 28.82
C SER A 459 -30.10 27.42 28.21
N ILE A 460 -30.23 27.44 26.88
CA ILE A 460 -31.15 28.35 26.16
C ILE A 460 -32.62 28.00 26.45
N ARG A 461 -32.94 26.70 26.50
CA ARG A 461 -34.28 26.23 26.83
C ARG A 461 -34.73 26.72 28.21
N ASN A 462 -33.86 26.63 29.20
CA ASN A 462 -34.13 27.01 30.60
C ASN A 462 -33.96 28.50 30.87
N THR A 463 -33.51 29.30 29.90
CA THR A 463 -33.36 30.74 30.06
C THR A 463 -34.72 31.40 30.33
N ASP A 464 -34.76 32.21 31.39
CA ASP A 464 -35.90 33.04 31.77
C ASP A 464 -35.69 34.46 31.24
N PRO A 465 -36.54 34.96 30.31
CA PRO A 465 -36.44 36.30 29.74
C PRO A 465 -36.32 37.43 30.78
N GLN A 466 -36.96 37.27 31.94
CA GLN A 466 -36.99 38.31 32.98
C GLN A 466 -35.67 38.40 33.76
N ARG A 467 -34.84 37.36 33.66
CA ARG A 467 -33.53 37.27 34.31
C ARG A 467 -32.38 37.69 33.40
N LEU A 468 -32.65 38.33 32.26
CA LEU A 468 -31.64 38.76 31.28
C LEU A 468 -31.43 40.28 31.23
N GLY A 469 -31.91 41.00 32.25
CA GLY A 469 -31.79 42.46 32.35
C GLY A 469 -32.82 43.22 31.51
N THR A 470 -32.52 44.49 31.21
CA THR A 470 -33.43 45.37 30.46
C THR A 470 -33.52 44.93 29.01
N VAL A 471 -34.70 44.46 28.60
CA VAL A 471 -34.98 44.05 27.22
C VAL A 471 -35.13 45.29 26.32
N ASP A 472 -34.29 45.39 25.29
CA ASP A 472 -34.38 46.38 24.21
C ASP A 472 -34.65 45.66 22.88
N THR A 473 -35.17 46.38 21.90
CA THR A 473 -35.48 45.97 20.52
C THR A 473 -34.26 45.57 19.67
N ARG A 474 -33.04 45.72 20.19
CA ARG A 474 -31.78 45.34 19.53
C ARG A 474 -31.59 43.81 19.49
N PRO A 475 -30.74 43.28 18.59
CA PRO A 475 -30.40 41.87 18.59
C PRO A 475 -29.83 41.42 19.94
N HIS A 476 -30.34 40.31 20.46
CA HIS A 476 -29.89 39.75 21.73
C HIS A 476 -28.51 39.09 21.57
N TYR A 477 -27.68 39.09 22.61
CA TYR A 477 -26.34 38.48 22.50
C TYR A 477 -26.39 36.96 22.29
N ILE A 478 -27.42 36.28 22.82
CA ILE A 478 -27.62 34.83 22.66
C ILE A 478 -27.81 34.45 21.19
N THR A 479 -28.62 35.21 20.45
CA THR A 479 -28.84 34.95 19.01
C THR A 479 -27.56 35.13 18.22
N ARG A 480 -26.71 36.08 18.62
CA ARG A 480 -25.39 36.27 18.01
C ARG A 480 -24.44 35.12 18.30
N ARG A 481 -24.34 34.70 19.57
CA ARG A 481 -23.54 33.52 19.98
C ARG A 481 -23.96 32.28 19.21
N TYR A 482 -25.27 32.06 19.07
CA TYR A 482 -25.82 30.99 18.26
C TYR A 482 -25.37 31.07 16.80
N ALA A 483 -25.55 32.20 16.13
CA ALA A 483 -25.22 32.32 14.71
C ALA A 483 -23.71 32.18 14.45
N GLU A 484 -22.86 32.75 15.32
CA GLU A 484 -21.41 32.60 15.26
C GLU A 484 -20.96 31.15 15.51
N PHE A 485 -21.64 30.43 16.41
CA PHE A 485 -21.36 29.03 16.72
C PHE A 485 -21.86 28.09 15.62
N SER A 486 -23.12 28.20 15.19
CA SER A 486 -23.70 27.33 14.16
C SER A 486 -22.90 27.45 12.85
N SER A 487 -22.60 28.70 12.43
CA SER A 487 -21.77 28.94 11.24
C SER A 487 -20.38 28.31 11.36
N ALA A 488 -19.75 28.34 12.54
CA ALA A 488 -18.46 27.71 12.79
C ALA A 488 -18.54 26.18 12.63
N ILE A 489 -19.50 25.53 13.28
CA ILE A 489 -19.66 24.07 13.20
C ILE A 489 -19.98 23.65 11.77
N VAL A 490 -20.92 24.33 11.11
CA VAL A 490 -21.30 24.04 9.71
C VAL A 490 -20.09 24.17 8.78
N SER A 491 -19.29 25.23 8.92
CA SER A 491 -18.08 25.45 8.11
C SER A 491 -17.06 24.31 8.28
N ILE A 492 -16.81 23.87 9.52
CA ILE A 492 -15.88 22.77 9.82
C ILE A 492 -16.42 21.42 9.33
N ASN A 493 -17.74 21.20 9.43
CA ASN A 493 -18.44 19.95 9.11
C ASN A 493 -18.52 19.64 7.60
N GLN A 494 -18.21 20.61 6.72
CA GLN A 494 -18.34 20.46 5.26
C GLN A 494 -17.58 19.25 4.69
N THR A 495 -16.38 18.96 5.20
CA THR A 495 -15.54 17.87 4.66
C THR A 495 -15.94 16.49 5.18
N PHE A 496 -16.46 16.40 6.41
CA PHE A 496 -16.82 15.13 7.05
C PHE A 496 -18.19 15.27 7.73
N PRO A 497 -19.30 15.28 6.96
CA PRO A 497 -20.63 15.53 7.51
C PRO A 497 -21.02 14.46 8.53
N ASN A 498 -21.51 14.90 9.68
CA ASN A 498 -22.04 14.02 10.73
C ASN A 498 -23.54 14.27 11.00
N GLU A 499 -24.38 13.25 10.82
CA GLU A 499 -25.84 13.35 10.97
C GLU A 499 -26.29 13.69 12.39
N LYS A 500 -25.61 13.14 13.41
CA LYS A 500 -25.93 13.45 14.82
C LYS A 500 -25.66 14.92 15.13
N THR A 501 -24.54 15.45 14.62
CA THR A 501 -24.21 16.87 14.74
C THR A 501 -25.26 17.75 14.08
N ASN A 502 -25.69 17.40 12.86
CA ASN A 502 -26.75 18.14 12.16
C ASN A 502 -28.09 18.09 12.92
N THR A 503 -28.42 16.96 13.54
CA THR A 503 -29.61 16.81 14.38
C THR A 503 -29.54 17.72 15.61
N LEU A 504 -28.40 17.76 16.31
CA LEU A 504 -28.21 18.61 17.48
C LEU A 504 -28.23 20.11 17.12
N LEU A 505 -27.64 20.49 15.98
CA LEU A 505 -27.74 21.87 15.47
C LEU A 505 -29.18 22.26 15.15
N GLY A 506 -29.98 21.35 14.56
CA GLY A 506 -31.40 21.57 14.34
C GLY A 506 -32.19 21.74 15.65
N GLN A 507 -31.86 20.97 16.69
CA GLN A 507 -32.47 21.15 18.02
C GLN A 507 -32.08 22.50 18.63
N LEU A 508 -30.81 22.90 18.50
CA LEU A 508 -30.33 24.21 18.96
C LEU A 508 -31.05 25.35 18.24
N GLN A 509 -31.25 25.23 16.92
CA GLN A 509 -32.01 26.20 16.12
C GLN A 509 -33.43 26.38 16.68
N VAL A 510 -34.15 25.28 16.91
CA VAL A 510 -35.53 25.31 17.43
C VAL A 510 -35.59 25.97 18.82
N GLU A 511 -34.67 25.66 19.72
CA GLU A 511 -34.63 26.27 21.05
C GLU A 511 -34.30 27.77 21.00
N VAL A 512 -33.45 28.20 20.06
CA VAL A 512 -33.16 29.62 19.81
C VAL A 512 -34.38 30.34 19.24
N GLU A 513 -35.07 29.76 18.27
CA GLU A 513 -36.33 30.32 17.73
C GLU A 513 -37.38 30.49 18.85
N ASN A 514 -37.57 29.47 19.69
CA ASN A 514 -38.46 29.53 20.85
C ASN A 514 -38.01 30.59 21.87
N PHE A 515 -36.71 30.73 22.12
CA PHE A 515 -36.16 31.76 22.98
C PHE A 515 -36.47 33.17 22.44
N VAL A 516 -36.24 33.43 21.16
CA VAL A 516 -36.52 34.75 20.55
C VAL A 516 -38.01 35.08 20.64
N LEU A 517 -38.90 34.10 20.43
CA LEU A 517 -40.35 34.31 20.58
C LEU A 517 -40.75 34.61 22.03
N ARG A 518 -40.16 33.92 23.02
CA ARG A 518 -40.38 34.20 24.46
C ARG A 518 -39.90 35.61 24.83
N MET A 519 -38.72 36.01 24.37
CA MET A 519 -38.20 37.37 24.57
C MET A 519 -39.08 38.43 23.91
N ALA A 520 -39.58 38.16 22.70
CA ALA A 520 -40.49 39.06 22.01
C ALA A 520 -41.80 39.25 22.80
N ALA A 521 -42.29 38.22 23.49
CA ALA A 521 -43.54 38.30 24.27
C ALA A 521 -43.46 39.24 25.49
N GLU A 522 -42.25 39.59 25.97
CA GLU A 522 -42.07 40.53 27.08
C GLU A 522 -42.35 41.99 26.68
N PHE A 523 -42.36 42.31 25.37
CA PHE A 523 -42.72 43.65 24.91
C PHE A 523 -44.23 43.86 24.90
N SER A 524 -44.66 45.02 25.40
CA SER A 524 -46.09 45.37 25.52
C SER A 524 -46.77 45.66 24.17
N SER A 525 -46.03 46.21 23.20
CA SER A 525 -46.58 46.61 21.90
C SER A 525 -46.21 45.63 20.80
N ARG A 526 -47.18 45.18 19.99
CA ARG A 526 -46.95 44.29 18.84
C ARG A 526 -45.87 44.82 17.90
N LYS A 527 -45.82 46.15 17.71
CA LYS A 527 -44.79 46.82 16.93
C LYS A 527 -43.38 46.54 17.48
N GLU A 528 -43.17 46.66 18.79
CA GLU A 528 -41.88 46.40 19.44
C GLU A 528 -41.50 44.92 19.36
N GLN A 529 -42.47 44.01 19.53
CA GLN A 529 -42.27 42.57 19.36
C GLN A 529 -41.73 42.25 17.96
N LEU A 530 -42.32 42.84 16.92
CA LEU A 530 -41.92 42.64 15.53
C LEU A 530 -40.56 43.26 15.21
N ILE A 531 -40.25 44.45 15.74
CA ILE A 531 -38.93 45.07 15.59
C ILE A 531 -37.86 44.16 16.18
N PHE A 532 -38.08 43.65 17.40
CA PHE A 532 -37.14 42.73 18.06
C PHE A 532 -36.93 41.45 17.25
N LEU A 533 -38.02 40.82 16.77
CA LEU A 533 -37.93 39.61 15.93
C LEU A 533 -37.13 39.86 14.65
N ILE A 534 -37.45 40.92 13.92
CA ILE A 534 -36.78 41.27 12.65
C ILE A 534 -35.30 41.55 12.89
N ASN A 535 -34.95 42.36 13.91
CA ASN A 535 -33.55 42.67 14.22
C ASN A 535 -32.74 41.41 14.56
N ASN A 536 -33.32 40.48 15.33
CA ASN A 536 -32.63 39.22 15.66
C ASN A 536 -32.47 38.30 14.45
N TYR A 537 -33.52 38.12 13.64
CA TYR A 537 -33.44 37.27 12.43
C TYR A 537 -32.48 37.85 11.38
N ASP A 538 -32.50 39.17 11.15
CA ASP A 538 -31.58 39.84 10.22
C ASP A 538 -30.12 39.67 10.65
N MET A 539 -29.82 39.83 11.93
CA MET A 539 -28.46 39.65 12.47
C MET A 539 -28.00 38.19 12.35
N MET A 540 -28.83 37.22 12.75
CA MET A 540 -28.48 35.80 12.64
C MET A 540 -28.25 35.41 11.18
N LEU A 541 -29.13 35.83 10.29
CA LEU A 541 -29.01 35.57 8.85
C LEU A 541 -27.73 36.21 8.28
N GLY A 542 -27.42 37.46 8.65
CA GLY A 542 -26.20 38.14 8.22
C GLY A 542 -24.94 37.33 8.56
N VAL A 543 -24.83 36.86 9.81
CA VAL A 543 -23.69 36.04 10.25
C VAL A 543 -23.64 34.68 9.55
N LEU A 544 -24.80 34.02 9.38
CA LEU A 544 -24.87 32.74 8.69
C LEU A 544 -24.46 32.88 7.22
N MET A 545 -24.91 33.92 6.51
CA MET A 545 -24.60 34.14 5.09
C MET A 545 -23.14 34.55 4.83
N GLU A 546 -22.46 35.19 5.78
CA GLU A 546 -21.04 35.55 5.65
C GLU A 546 -20.10 34.33 5.65
N ARG A 547 -20.51 33.24 6.31
CA ARG A 547 -19.64 32.08 6.61
C ARG A 547 -20.10 30.75 6.02
N SER A 548 -21.36 30.65 5.60
CA SER A 548 -21.89 29.45 4.95
C SER A 548 -22.02 29.68 3.44
N SER A 549 -21.93 28.60 2.66
CA SER A 549 -22.38 28.62 1.26
C SER A 549 -23.86 29.03 1.24
N SER A 550 -24.27 29.83 0.23
CA SER A 550 -25.60 30.45 0.10
C SER A 550 -26.83 29.54 0.26
N ASP A 551 -26.65 28.22 0.32
CA ASP A 551 -27.68 27.21 0.21
C ASP A 551 -27.91 26.43 1.53
N SER A 552 -27.56 27.01 2.69
CA SER A 552 -27.83 26.34 3.97
C SER A 552 -29.33 26.36 4.32
N LYS A 553 -29.88 25.19 4.68
CA LYS A 553 -31.30 25.04 5.09
C LYS A 553 -31.67 25.96 6.26
N GLU A 554 -30.71 26.20 7.15
CA GLU A 554 -30.86 27.08 8.31
C GLU A 554 -31.03 28.55 7.88
N ALA A 555 -30.17 29.04 6.97
CA ALA A 555 -30.31 30.39 6.43
C ALA A 555 -31.63 30.58 5.69
N GLU A 556 -32.08 29.57 4.93
CA GLU A 556 -33.38 29.61 4.25
C GLU A 556 -34.54 29.71 5.26
N SER A 557 -34.51 28.95 6.35
CA SER A 557 -35.51 29.02 7.43
C SER A 557 -35.61 30.43 8.04
N PHE A 558 -34.47 31.01 8.44
CA PHE A 558 -34.44 32.36 9.00
C PHE A 558 -34.84 33.43 7.97
N GLN A 559 -34.49 33.26 6.69
CA GLN A 559 -34.93 34.15 5.61
C GLN A 559 -36.47 34.15 5.46
N GLN A 560 -37.11 32.98 5.54
CA GLN A 560 -38.57 32.86 5.49
C GLN A 560 -39.22 33.53 6.71
N LEU A 561 -38.69 33.29 7.91
CA LEU A 561 -39.15 33.92 9.15
C LEU A 561 -39.00 35.45 9.10
N LEU A 562 -37.84 35.95 8.66
CA LEU A 562 -37.58 37.38 8.49
C LEU A 562 -38.57 38.02 7.52
N THR A 563 -38.82 37.37 6.37
CA THR A 563 -39.74 37.87 5.35
C THR A 563 -41.18 37.92 5.88
N ALA A 564 -41.63 36.87 6.58
CA ALA A 564 -42.96 36.80 7.17
C ALA A 564 -43.19 37.89 8.23
N ARG A 565 -42.21 38.09 9.14
CA ARG A 565 -42.31 39.13 10.19
C ARG A 565 -42.18 40.53 9.64
N THR A 566 -41.37 40.71 8.61
CA THR A 566 -41.27 42.00 7.89
C THR A 566 -42.62 42.37 7.26
N GLN A 567 -43.28 41.42 6.61
CA GLN A 567 -44.60 41.66 6.03
C GLN A 567 -45.65 42.00 7.10
N GLU A 568 -45.65 41.29 8.23
CA GLU A 568 -46.52 41.59 9.36
C GLU A 568 -46.26 42.98 9.95
N PHE A 569 -44.98 43.36 10.09
CA PHE A 569 -44.58 44.69 10.58
C PHE A 569 -45.02 45.80 9.64
N ILE A 570 -44.91 45.60 8.33
CA ILE A 570 -45.38 46.58 7.34
C ILE A 570 -46.89 46.85 7.51
N GLU A 571 -47.69 45.81 7.74
CA GLU A 571 -49.13 45.99 7.98
C GLU A 571 -49.40 46.75 9.28
N GLU A 572 -48.66 46.41 10.35
CA GLU A 572 -48.79 47.05 11.67
C GLU A 572 -48.42 48.55 11.63
N ILE A 573 -47.36 48.95 10.90
CA ILE A 573 -46.97 50.36 10.80
C ILE A 573 -47.90 51.18 9.88
N LEU A 574 -48.54 50.53 8.90
CA LEU A 574 -49.50 51.19 8.01
C LEU A 574 -50.87 51.36 8.68
N ALA A 575 -51.25 50.50 9.63
CA ALA A 575 -52.57 50.50 10.25
C ALA A 575 -52.97 51.82 10.96
N PRO A 576 -52.13 52.50 11.75
CA PRO A 576 -52.52 53.73 12.45
C PRO A 576 -52.90 54.89 11.51
N SER A 577 -52.18 55.04 10.39
CA SER A 577 -52.38 56.16 9.46
C SER A 577 -53.26 55.80 8.26
N PHE A 578 -53.27 54.52 7.85
CA PHE A 578 -53.95 54.07 6.62
C PHE A 578 -54.92 52.90 6.85
N GLY A 579 -55.08 52.40 8.08
CA GLY A 579 -55.90 51.24 8.41
C GLY A 579 -57.37 51.38 8.00
N GLY A 580 -57.94 52.59 8.13
CA GLY A 580 -59.31 52.86 7.67
C GLY A 580 -59.50 52.63 6.17
N MET A 581 -58.51 53.04 5.35
CA MET A 581 -58.50 52.82 3.91
C MET A 581 -58.29 51.33 3.60
N ILE A 582 -57.35 50.68 4.26
CA ILE A 582 -57.03 49.25 4.06
C ILE A 582 -58.25 48.37 4.40
N ALA A 583 -58.91 48.63 5.53
CA ALA A 583 -60.12 47.91 5.93
C ALA A 583 -61.25 48.11 4.92
N PHE A 584 -61.49 49.35 4.48
CA PHE A 584 -62.51 49.65 3.46
C PHE A 584 -62.23 48.90 2.15
N VAL A 585 -60.97 48.86 1.69
CA VAL A 585 -60.60 48.12 0.46
C VAL A 585 -60.91 46.63 0.62
N LYS A 586 -60.47 46.00 1.72
CA LYS A 586 -60.69 44.57 1.99
C LYS A 586 -62.19 44.23 2.10
N GLU A 587 -62.96 45.04 2.82
CA GLU A 587 -64.41 44.87 2.98
C GLU A 587 -65.15 45.04 1.65
N SER A 588 -64.80 46.08 0.89
CA SER A 588 -65.44 46.39 -0.39
C SER A 588 -65.18 45.32 -1.43
N GLU A 589 -63.95 44.80 -1.51
CA GLU A 589 -63.63 43.70 -2.42
C GLU A 589 -64.38 42.42 -2.04
N SER A 590 -64.51 42.09 -0.76
CA SER A 590 -65.32 40.94 -0.33
C SER A 590 -66.79 41.11 -0.70
N LEU A 591 -67.35 42.31 -0.60
CA LEU A 591 -68.72 42.61 -1.03
C LEU A 591 -68.89 42.51 -2.54
N ILE A 592 -67.91 42.99 -3.31
CA ILE A 592 -67.88 42.89 -4.78
C ILE A 592 -67.79 41.42 -5.21
N GLU A 593 -66.90 40.63 -4.60
CA GLU A 593 -66.75 39.19 -4.88
C GLU A 593 -68.02 38.39 -4.56
N LYS A 594 -68.75 38.77 -3.50
CA LYS A 594 -70.04 38.16 -3.13
C LYS A 594 -71.22 38.68 -3.96
N GLY A 595 -70.99 39.57 -4.95
CA GLY A 595 -72.03 40.16 -5.79
C GLY A 595 -72.94 41.16 -5.06
N GLN A 596 -72.56 41.63 -3.87
CA GLN A 596 -73.35 42.54 -3.01
C GLN A 596 -72.92 44.01 -3.16
N GLN A 597 -72.53 44.42 -4.37
CA GLN A 597 -72.01 45.77 -4.66
C GLN A 597 -72.98 46.91 -4.29
N GLU A 598 -74.28 46.67 -4.26
CA GLU A 598 -75.29 47.67 -3.86
C GLU A 598 -75.15 48.11 -2.40
N ARG A 599 -74.57 47.26 -1.53
CA ARG A 599 -74.30 47.62 -0.13
C ARG A 599 -73.23 48.70 0.00
N LEU A 600 -72.43 48.94 -1.04
CA LEU A 600 -71.44 50.02 -1.02
C LEU A 600 -72.08 51.43 -0.94
N ARG A 601 -73.37 51.58 -1.27
CA ARG A 601 -74.10 52.87 -1.10
C ARG A 601 -74.17 53.33 0.35
N SER A 602 -74.16 52.42 1.32
CA SER A 602 -74.20 52.82 2.74
C SER A 602 -72.86 53.35 3.25
N GLU A 603 -71.77 53.19 2.49
CA GLU A 603 -70.41 53.58 2.89
C GLU A 603 -69.99 54.95 2.33
N GLU A 604 -70.86 55.68 1.64
CA GLU A 604 -70.53 56.97 0.98
C GLU A 604 -69.94 58.00 1.95
N ALA A 605 -70.48 58.11 3.17
CA ALA A 605 -69.98 59.01 4.20
C ALA A 605 -68.56 58.62 4.68
N ARG A 606 -68.30 57.32 4.81
CA ARG A 606 -66.98 56.77 5.19
C ARG A 606 -65.96 57.01 4.07
N VAL A 607 -66.36 56.83 2.80
CA VAL A 607 -65.52 57.15 1.64
C VAL A 607 -65.11 58.63 1.64
N ALA A 608 -66.05 59.54 1.88
CA ALA A 608 -65.74 60.97 1.90
C ALA A 608 -64.75 61.34 3.01
N GLN A 609 -64.87 60.72 4.19
CA GLN A 609 -63.91 60.89 5.29
C GLN A 609 -62.53 60.32 4.93
N LEU A 610 -62.47 59.14 4.31
CA LEU A 610 -61.21 58.48 3.93
C LEU A 610 -60.46 59.26 2.85
N VAL A 611 -61.15 59.77 1.81
CA VAL A 611 -60.51 60.56 0.74
C VAL A 611 -59.92 61.86 1.28
N ARG A 612 -60.70 62.64 2.04
CA ARG A 612 -60.26 63.92 2.62
C ARG A 612 -59.18 63.73 3.69
N GLY A 613 -59.34 62.70 4.53
CA GLY A 613 -58.37 62.34 5.55
C GLY A 613 -57.04 61.90 4.94
N PHE A 614 -57.09 61.06 3.91
CA PHE A 614 -55.89 60.66 3.17
C PHE A 614 -55.20 61.87 2.56
N SER A 615 -55.93 62.70 1.78
CA SER A 615 -55.35 63.85 1.06
C SER A 615 -54.66 64.88 1.96
N SER A 616 -55.11 65.02 3.21
CA SER A 616 -54.54 65.98 4.17
C SER A 616 -53.35 65.46 4.97
N THR A 617 -53.24 64.15 5.22
CA THR A 617 -52.28 63.61 6.22
C THR A 617 -51.22 62.67 5.65
N TRP A 618 -51.40 62.14 4.44
CA TRP A 618 -50.55 61.06 3.91
C TRP A 618 -49.06 61.42 3.82
N LYS A 619 -48.69 62.66 3.45
CA LYS A 619 -47.28 63.09 3.33
C LYS A 619 -46.57 63.03 4.68
N GLN A 620 -47.17 63.64 5.70
CA GLN A 620 -46.62 63.63 7.06
C GLN A 620 -46.58 62.22 7.64
N ALA A 621 -47.60 61.41 7.38
CA ALA A 621 -47.65 60.02 7.83
C ALA A 621 -46.51 59.17 7.23
N VAL A 622 -46.23 59.34 5.93
CA VAL A 622 -45.12 58.65 5.25
C VAL A 622 -43.76 59.13 5.77
N GLU A 623 -43.58 60.42 6.01
CA GLU A 623 -42.34 60.95 6.57
C GLU A 623 -42.08 60.43 7.99
N ASN A 624 -43.11 60.44 8.84
CA ASN A 624 -43.03 59.89 10.19
C ASN A 624 -42.72 58.38 10.18
N LEU A 625 -43.37 57.62 9.29
CA LEU A 625 -43.12 56.20 9.11
C LEU A 625 -41.66 55.95 8.71
N SER A 626 -41.13 56.70 7.74
CA SER A 626 -39.73 56.55 7.32
C SER A 626 -38.75 56.86 8.44
N GLN A 627 -39.00 57.90 9.25
CA GLN A 627 -38.12 58.24 10.38
C GLN A 627 -38.17 57.19 11.49
N ASP A 628 -39.35 56.66 11.77
CA ASP A 628 -39.60 55.63 12.77
C ASP A 628 -38.90 54.32 12.40
N VAL A 629 -39.07 53.83 11.16
CA VAL A 629 -38.38 52.64 10.64
C VAL A 629 -36.86 52.79 10.72
N MET A 630 -36.31 53.94 10.31
CA MET A 630 -34.85 54.18 10.37
C MET A 630 -34.30 54.25 11.80
N ARG A 631 -35.13 54.54 12.81
CA ARG A 631 -34.74 54.51 14.23
C ARG A 631 -34.86 53.12 14.84
N SER A 632 -35.78 52.29 14.33
CA SER A 632 -36.07 50.95 14.87
C SER A 632 -35.10 49.86 14.39
N PHE A 633 -34.55 49.96 13.19
CA PHE A 633 -33.69 48.93 12.61
C PHE A 633 -32.23 49.34 12.58
N THR A 634 -31.37 48.48 13.13
CA THR A 634 -29.92 48.73 13.21
C THR A 634 -29.21 48.55 11.86
N ASN A 635 -29.76 47.71 10.98
CA ASN A 635 -29.29 47.50 9.62
C ASN A 635 -30.04 48.42 8.64
N PHE A 636 -29.36 49.45 8.12
CA PHE A 636 -29.96 50.41 7.20
C PHE A 636 -30.43 49.81 5.87
N LYS A 637 -29.82 48.72 5.41
CA LYS A 637 -30.29 48.02 4.20
C LYS A 637 -31.63 47.35 4.45
N ASN A 638 -31.77 46.68 5.59
CA ASN A 638 -33.04 46.09 6.00
C ASN A 638 -34.10 47.18 6.22
N GLY A 639 -33.78 48.25 6.96
CA GLY A 639 -34.68 49.39 7.15
C GLY A 639 -35.15 50.02 5.82
N THR A 640 -34.24 50.16 4.85
CA THR A 640 -34.58 50.64 3.49
C THR A 640 -35.51 49.68 2.76
N SER A 641 -35.25 48.37 2.84
CA SER A 641 -36.12 47.34 2.26
C SER A 641 -37.53 47.38 2.86
N ILE A 642 -37.64 47.53 4.19
CA ILE A 642 -38.92 47.65 4.90
C ILE A 642 -39.68 48.90 4.45
N ILE A 643 -39.01 50.05 4.34
CA ILE A 643 -39.62 51.29 3.82
C ILE A 643 -40.11 51.06 2.40
N GLN A 644 -39.30 50.46 1.53
CA GLN A 644 -39.70 50.16 0.15
C GLN A 644 -40.92 49.22 0.09
N GLY A 645 -40.95 48.19 0.94
CA GLY A 645 -42.08 47.28 1.09
C GLY A 645 -43.35 48.01 1.53
N ALA A 646 -43.26 48.83 2.57
CA ALA A 646 -44.38 49.63 3.08
C ALA A 646 -44.94 50.62 2.06
N LEU A 647 -44.06 51.34 1.37
CA LEU A 647 -44.46 52.26 0.30
C LEU A 647 -45.12 51.51 -0.87
N THR A 648 -44.59 50.34 -1.23
CA THR A 648 -45.14 49.51 -2.30
C THR A 648 -46.53 49.00 -1.93
N GLN A 649 -46.69 48.48 -0.71
CA GLN A 649 -47.99 47.99 -0.23
C GLN A 649 -49.01 49.13 -0.09
N LEU A 650 -48.59 50.32 0.35
CA LEU A 650 -49.43 51.51 0.38
C LEU A 650 -49.91 51.90 -1.04
N ILE A 651 -49.01 51.91 -2.04
CA ILE A 651 -49.37 52.17 -3.44
C ILE A 651 -50.37 51.14 -3.95
N GLN A 652 -50.18 49.85 -3.65
CA GLN A 652 -51.08 48.79 -4.06
C GLN A 652 -52.48 48.97 -3.45
N TYR A 653 -52.57 49.24 -2.14
CA TYR A 653 -53.85 49.50 -1.49
C TYR A 653 -54.52 50.77 -2.02
N TYR A 654 -53.75 51.84 -2.27
CA TYR A 654 -54.30 53.06 -2.85
C TYR A 654 -54.80 52.86 -4.28
N HIS A 655 -54.09 52.08 -5.09
CA HIS A 655 -54.54 51.72 -6.44
C HIS A 655 -55.84 50.91 -6.40
N ARG A 656 -55.94 49.92 -5.50
CA ARG A 656 -57.17 49.13 -5.30
C ARG A 656 -58.32 50.00 -4.79
N PHE A 657 -58.05 50.91 -3.85
CA PHE A 657 -59.01 51.90 -3.37
C PHE A 657 -59.56 52.75 -4.53
N HIS A 658 -58.66 53.31 -5.37
CA HIS A 658 -59.04 54.08 -6.55
C HIS A 658 -59.88 53.24 -7.54
N LYS A 659 -59.56 51.95 -7.72
CA LYS A 659 -60.31 51.03 -8.59
C LYS A 659 -61.72 50.79 -8.07
N ILE A 660 -61.89 50.57 -6.76
CA ILE A 660 -63.20 50.37 -6.12
C ILE A 660 -64.06 51.64 -6.24
N LEU A 661 -63.47 52.82 -6.00
CA LEU A 661 -64.16 54.10 -6.15
C LEU A 661 -64.56 54.40 -7.60
N SER A 662 -63.92 53.76 -8.58
CA SER A 662 -64.26 53.90 -10.00
C SER A 662 -65.45 53.01 -10.42
N GLN A 663 -65.97 52.15 -9.53
CA GLN A 663 -67.09 51.24 -9.81
C GLN A 663 -68.44 51.81 -9.30
N PRO A 664 -69.58 51.48 -9.96
CA PRO A 664 -70.91 51.77 -9.41
C PRO A 664 -71.12 51.00 -8.10
N PRO A 665 -71.74 51.59 -7.05
CA PRO A 665 -72.45 52.88 -7.02
C PRO A 665 -71.59 54.11 -6.67
N LEU A 666 -70.31 53.93 -6.29
CA LEU A 666 -69.44 54.97 -5.73
C LEU A 666 -68.85 55.94 -6.77
N ARG A 667 -68.83 55.56 -8.05
CA ARG A 667 -68.24 56.34 -9.16
C ARG A 667 -68.73 57.79 -9.27
N ASN A 668 -69.98 58.05 -8.89
CA ASN A 668 -70.63 59.36 -9.07
C ASN A 668 -70.51 60.28 -7.84
N LEU A 669 -69.75 59.89 -6.82
CA LEU A 669 -69.58 60.72 -5.63
C LEU A 669 -68.71 61.96 -5.94
N PRO A 670 -69.11 63.17 -5.51
CA PRO A 670 -68.35 64.40 -5.76
C PRO A 670 -66.96 64.37 -5.14
N VAL A 671 -66.78 63.65 -4.03
CA VAL A 671 -65.49 63.51 -3.33
C VAL A 671 -64.44 62.74 -4.14
N CYS A 672 -64.83 61.97 -5.16
CA CYS A 672 -63.91 61.28 -6.05
C CYS A 672 -63.03 62.26 -6.87
N SER A 673 -63.46 63.51 -7.03
CA SER A 673 -62.66 64.58 -7.67
C SER A 673 -61.50 65.06 -6.79
N GLU A 674 -61.55 64.80 -5.48
CA GLU A 674 -60.53 65.19 -4.48
C GLU A 674 -59.44 64.10 -4.32
N LEU A 675 -59.50 63.02 -5.11
CA LEU A 675 -58.50 61.94 -5.10
C LEU A 675 -57.16 62.42 -5.65
N ILE A 676 -56.09 62.01 -4.96
CA ILE A 676 -54.73 62.26 -5.43
C ILE A 676 -54.44 61.37 -6.63
N ASN A 677 -53.84 61.97 -7.66
CA ASN A 677 -53.40 61.22 -8.82
C ASN A 677 -52.35 60.17 -8.42
N LEU A 678 -52.57 58.90 -8.79
CA LEU A 678 -51.67 57.78 -8.48
C LEU A 678 -50.23 58.03 -8.93
N HIS A 679 -50.02 58.66 -10.08
CA HIS A 679 -48.68 59.00 -10.57
C HIS A 679 -48.01 60.04 -9.68
N HIS A 680 -48.76 61.05 -9.22
CA HIS A 680 -48.25 62.05 -8.27
C HIS A 680 -47.86 61.40 -6.94
N LEU A 681 -48.71 60.50 -6.42
CA LEU A 681 -48.41 59.71 -5.22
C LEU A 681 -47.12 58.90 -5.40
N MET A 682 -46.98 58.16 -6.50
CA MET A 682 -45.79 57.36 -6.78
C MET A 682 -44.50 58.19 -6.88
N VAL A 683 -44.55 59.38 -7.50
CA VAL A 683 -43.38 60.27 -7.63
C VAL A 683 -42.96 60.83 -6.27
N GLU A 684 -43.91 61.23 -5.43
CA GLU A 684 -43.61 61.72 -4.09
C GLU A 684 -43.11 60.61 -3.16
N LEU A 685 -43.74 59.43 -3.16
CA LEU A 685 -43.26 58.29 -2.35
C LEU A 685 -41.86 57.82 -2.76
N LYS A 686 -41.45 58.00 -4.02
CA LYS A 686 -40.07 57.75 -4.46
C LYS A 686 -39.05 58.67 -3.80
N LYS A 687 -39.40 59.90 -3.42
CA LYS A 687 -38.49 60.84 -2.73
C LYS A 687 -38.18 60.40 -1.30
N HIS A 688 -39.06 59.63 -0.69
CA HIS A 688 -38.90 59.08 0.66
C HIS A 688 -38.20 57.72 0.68
N LYS A 689 -37.70 57.23 -0.47
CA LYS A 689 -36.84 56.04 -0.50
C LYS A 689 -35.42 56.44 -0.07
N PRO A 690 -34.89 55.88 1.02
CA PRO A 690 -33.47 56.05 1.34
C PRO A 690 -32.60 55.41 0.24
N ASN A 691 -31.50 56.05 -0.11
CA ASN A 691 -30.47 55.48 -0.98
C ASN A 691 -29.31 54.99 -0.09
N PHE A 692 -29.32 53.70 0.27
CA PHE A 692 -28.26 53.04 1.05
C PHE A 692 -27.87 51.69 0.46
#